data_AF-A0A8J1ZFU2-F1
#
_entry.id   AF-A0A8J1ZFU2-F1
#
_cell.length_a   1.000
_cell.length_b   1.000
_cell.length_c   1.000
_cell.angle_alpha   90.00
_cell.angle_beta   90.00
_cell.angle_gamma   90.00
#
_symmetry.space_group_name_H-M   'P 1'
#
loop_
_entity.id
_entity.type
_entity.pdbx_description
1 polymer ?
#
loop_
_entity_poly.entity_id
_entity_poly.type
_entity_poly.pdbx_seq_one_letter_code
_entity_poly.pdbx_strand_id
1 'polypeptide(L)'
;MTDVRAFVRKWSLNPECEVILNAIQDTHRVLIIRDFLPRDPKQELNALFRKFVTPQLSQSLLAFCDRYGLDRGSRRTLEALSCERQARVILNFDPEKVHSSKNPNELLRNFVSNMRTDIKDRGKLTLEDLQRTGRAPEPSPLHSAKSSRGDLLPPPKPTCSVPPRSSGPTARETEEVARWCKRYGLPRDAERELLAAPADIRNSVLQDFAPRRETRDVLSLFWGFFHQRQSCRTTTEKGTTSGAASTTTNSRYQEDQSSSHGGSGYNYTASDEPKGTIVSSRDLVSSAAGGASSLFQSKGTASSGSDRSEVPRHVSDFVREQGFSKDITKILMAIRSSSVRELALRQYCPPRFSSAEHPAVELFLSFLRSRLRNSKDGLENDAVAMIDRLTAETREAKGKGTGRRPEASGPIVNPPPAKRQRTEDGTASSRTTNRRKPKYLPADGNFSIVKFVAYWGLGDDETLALADLKKKDPENLQQVMESFQPSQDVLEAGGENLAKSFLDFVDAVCEGRFEEEEDEDDEQRTPEEEKNYQKFFETWHLTNAADYVMQQIPGKLQRDLISTFFGAPSRLPPHNEVGNLDLGDADIMTRNFILFARELLRDHSYDVGAMQMIDGYHLDESVLRSKGNGSGKTPQKSNGRTVDRSGSFDLNLEIPKFCEEKRVSIEVTQWLHEVPTSTQKAILQNFNPKDRHKANFDSLFLAFARGLVRKTSGESGEIVVPTDSSFEHLRERVSAKERAGEGNPLSSVRCQDIDSFIMANCIQDSKGERMLKERASPNLVLFILQDYVWNTERQPDVEFETYLGDLLLAPSPAEIRFYLSAWGIDDREVIRQFKSEATGKQQREMMDSFCPRDTVSDVNSMFGRFVSSRLRGKGRYDDSGYGKRGKGGKR
;
A
#
# COMPACT_ATOMS: atom_id res chain seq x y z
N MET A 1 14.71 20.13 1.25
CA MET A 1 13.72 21.21 1.03
C MET A 1 12.54 20.99 1.97
N THR A 2 12.35 21.85 2.97
CA THR A 2 11.22 21.78 3.93
C THR A 2 10.28 23.00 3.84
N ASP A 3 10.68 24.09 3.19
CA ASP A 3 9.83 25.28 3.02
C ASP A 3 8.58 24.98 2.13
N VAL A 4 7.43 24.94 2.80
CA VAL A 4 6.10 24.80 2.21
C VAL A 4 5.84 25.91 1.18
N ARG A 5 6.29 27.14 1.42
CA ARG A 5 6.08 28.28 0.51
C ARG A 5 6.97 28.20 -0.72
N ALA A 6 8.19 27.69 -0.62
CA ALA A 6 9.01 27.35 -1.78
C ALA A 6 8.34 26.25 -2.62
N PHE A 7 7.81 25.20 -1.99
CA PHE A 7 7.10 24.12 -2.68
C PHE A 7 5.83 24.62 -3.41
N VAL A 8 4.96 25.38 -2.72
CA VAL A 8 3.72 25.94 -3.29
C VAL A 8 4.04 26.88 -4.45
N ARG A 9 5.06 27.76 -4.34
CA ARG A 9 5.53 28.61 -5.44
C ARG A 9 6.12 27.79 -6.61
N LYS A 10 7.00 26.82 -6.32
CA LYS A 10 7.65 25.93 -7.31
C LYS A 10 6.64 25.23 -8.22
N TRP A 11 5.51 24.78 -7.66
CA TRP A 11 4.45 24.09 -8.38
C TRP A 11 3.26 24.99 -8.76
N SER A 12 3.33 26.30 -8.54
CA SER A 12 2.24 27.26 -8.81
C SER A 12 0.88 26.81 -8.22
N LEU A 13 0.92 26.21 -7.02
CA LEU A 13 -0.28 25.75 -6.32
C LEU A 13 -1.02 26.94 -5.68
N ASN A 14 -2.34 26.81 -5.52
CA ASN A 14 -3.15 27.82 -4.85
C ASN A 14 -2.77 27.96 -3.36
N PRO A 15 -3.07 29.12 -2.72
CA PRO A 15 -2.94 29.28 -1.27
C PRO A 15 -3.70 28.24 -0.43
N GLU A 16 -4.82 27.68 -0.93
CA GLU A 16 -5.49 26.57 -0.24
C GLU A 16 -4.59 25.34 -0.04
N CYS A 17 -3.61 25.11 -0.93
CA CYS A 17 -2.67 24.00 -0.83
C CYS A 17 -1.58 24.23 0.23
N GLU A 18 -1.20 25.49 0.52
CA GLU A 18 -0.36 25.85 1.68
C GLU A 18 -1.09 25.48 2.98
N VAL A 19 -2.39 25.80 3.07
CA VAL A 19 -3.24 25.45 4.23
C VAL A 19 -3.38 23.93 4.38
N ILE A 20 -3.53 23.17 3.29
CA ILE A 20 -3.57 21.70 3.35
C ILE A 20 -2.23 21.12 3.82
N LEU A 21 -1.10 21.60 3.30
CA LEU A 21 0.23 21.12 3.72
C LEU A 21 0.48 21.38 5.21
N ASN A 22 0.21 22.59 5.69
CA ASN A 22 0.43 22.96 7.09
C ASN A 22 -0.46 22.15 8.05
N ALA A 23 -1.64 21.70 7.62
CA ALA A 23 -2.55 20.87 8.43
C ALA A 23 -2.14 19.38 8.52
N ILE A 24 -1.12 18.97 7.77
CA ILE A 24 -0.62 17.59 7.76
C ILE A 24 0.60 17.51 8.67
N GLN A 25 0.72 16.40 9.41
CA GLN A 25 1.87 16.11 10.29
C GLN A 25 3.19 16.23 9.52
N ASP A 26 4.20 16.82 10.16
CA ASP A 26 5.46 17.23 9.52
C ASP A 26 6.15 16.08 8.78
N THR A 27 6.16 14.88 9.36
CA THR A 27 6.69 13.64 8.73
C THR A 27 6.04 13.36 7.37
N HIS A 28 4.71 13.44 7.29
CA HIS A 28 4.00 13.26 6.02
C HIS A 28 4.18 14.48 5.11
N ARG A 29 4.27 15.70 5.65
CA ARG A 29 4.49 16.93 4.87
C ARG A 29 5.85 16.89 4.13
N VAL A 30 6.90 16.39 4.78
CA VAL A 30 8.22 16.16 4.16
C VAL A 30 8.11 15.16 3.00
N LEU A 31 7.45 14.02 3.20
CA LEU A 31 7.22 13.03 2.13
C LEU A 31 6.44 13.64 0.96
N ILE A 32 5.39 14.42 1.22
CA ILE A 32 4.62 15.10 0.16
C ILE A 32 5.48 16.09 -0.63
N ILE A 33 6.33 16.87 0.05
CA ILE A 33 7.21 17.86 -0.57
C ILE A 33 8.30 17.20 -1.43
N ARG A 34 8.77 16.00 -1.03
CA ARG A 34 9.75 15.18 -1.76
C ARG A 34 9.12 14.47 -2.97
N ASP A 35 7.98 13.82 -2.76
CA ASP A 35 7.44 12.81 -3.68
C ASP A 35 6.39 13.35 -4.67
N PHE A 36 5.87 14.56 -4.46
CA PHE A 36 4.95 15.20 -5.41
C PHE A 36 5.69 15.69 -6.67
N LEU A 37 5.83 14.78 -7.64
CA LEU A 37 6.44 15.00 -8.95
C LEU A 37 5.38 14.81 -10.07
N PRO A 38 4.50 15.81 -10.32
CA PRO A 38 3.43 15.71 -11.32
C PRO A 38 4.00 15.49 -12.74
N ARG A 39 3.57 14.39 -13.38
CA ARG A 39 4.13 13.91 -14.66
C ARG A 39 3.90 14.84 -15.85
N ASP A 40 2.82 15.62 -15.85
CA ASP A 40 2.54 16.64 -16.85
C ASP A 40 2.14 17.96 -16.16
N PRO A 41 2.98 19.01 -16.19
CA PRO A 41 2.68 20.30 -15.56
C PRO A 41 1.58 21.11 -16.27
N LYS A 42 1.00 20.60 -17.36
CA LYS A 42 -0.16 21.20 -18.05
C LYS A 42 -1.52 20.73 -17.51
N GLN A 43 -1.54 19.67 -16.70
CA GLN A 43 -2.75 19.27 -15.99
C GLN A 43 -3.01 20.22 -14.80
N GLU A 44 -4.23 20.23 -14.26
CA GLU A 44 -4.57 21.02 -13.10
C GLU A 44 -3.77 20.57 -11.86
N LEU A 45 -2.62 21.21 -11.63
CA LEU A 45 -1.69 20.87 -10.55
C LEU A 45 -2.37 20.88 -9.18
N ASN A 46 -3.32 21.79 -8.95
CA ASN A 46 -4.16 21.81 -7.75
C ASN A 46 -5.02 20.56 -7.57
N ALA A 47 -5.61 20.03 -8.65
CA ALA A 47 -6.46 18.83 -8.60
C ALA A 47 -5.62 17.55 -8.45
N LEU A 48 -4.44 17.49 -9.10
CA LEU A 48 -3.46 16.43 -8.88
C LEU A 48 -2.94 16.44 -7.45
N PHE A 49 -2.57 17.61 -6.92
CA PHE A 49 -2.10 17.77 -5.54
C PHE A 49 -3.17 17.33 -4.53
N ARG A 50 -4.42 17.80 -4.67
CA ARG A 50 -5.53 17.41 -3.77
C ARG A 50 -5.77 15.88 -3.80
N LYS A 51 -5.69 15.23 -4.96
CA LYS A 51 -5.77 13.76 -5.06
C LYS A 51 -4.59 13.06 -4.36
N PHE A 52 -3.36 13.52 -4.63
CA PHE A 52 -2.14 12.96 -4.07
C PHE A 52 -2.08 13.05 -2.54
N VAL A 53 -2.60 14.15 -1.98
CA VAL A 53 -2.50 14.50 -0.55
C VAL A 53 -3.67 13.99 0.32
N THR A 54 -4.77 13.55 -0.31
CA THR A 54 -5.97 13.07 0.40
C THR A 54 -5.69 11.92 1.39
N PRO A 55 -4.86 10.90 1.07
CA PRO A 55 -4.55 9.81 2.01
C PRO A 55 -3.85 10.30 3.29
N GLN A 56 -2.84 11.16 3.16
CA GLN A 56 -2.04 11.69 4.28
C GLN A 56 -2.86 12.66 5.13
N LEU A 57 -3.69 13.50 4.49
CA LEU A 57 -4.66 14.33 5.20
C LEU A 57 -5.67 13.49 5.98
N SER A 58 -6.11 12.35 5.43
CA SER A 58 -7.00 11.41 6.12
C SER A 58 -6.31 10.77 7.34
N GLN A 59 -5.00 10.47 7.26
CA GLN A 59 -4.22 9.97 8.39
C GLN A 59 -4.03 11.04 9.48
N SER A 60 -3.69 12.28 9.12
CA SER A 60 -3.62 13.38 10.10
C SER A 60 -4.99 13.72 10.70
N LEU A 61 -6.09 13.51 9.96
CA LEU A 61 -7.45 13.61 10.49
C LEU A 61 -7.78 12.52 11.53
N LEU A 62 -7.21 11.31 11.41
CA LEU A 62 -7.32 10.27 12.44
C LEU A 62 -6.62 10.70 13.73
N ALA A 63 -5.35 11.05 13.65
CA ALA A 63 -4.56 11.52 14.79
C ALA A 63 -5.20 12.74 15.48
N PHE A 64 -5.77 13.67 14.71
CA PHE A 64 -6.56 14.79 15.24
C PHE A 64 -7.84 14.34 15.98
N CYS A 65 -8.55 13.34 15.46
CA CYS A 65 -9.73 12.78 16.14
C CYS A 65 -9.35 12.07 17.44
N ASP A 66 -8.28 11.30 17.44
CA ASP A 66 -7.83 10.55 18.61
C ASP A 66 -7.27 11.50 19.70
N ARG A 67 -6.50 12.54 19.32
CA ARG A 67 -6.00 13.59 20.23
C ARG A 67 -7.12 14.27 21.01
N TYR A 68 -8.21 14.64 20.34
CA TYR A 68 -9.31 15.39 20.95
C TYR A 68 -10.51 14.54 21.39
N GLY A 69 -10.36 13.20 21.44
CA GLY A 69 -11.42 12.28 21.90
C GLY A 69 -12.70 12.38 21.06
N LEU A 70 -12.57 12.61 19.75
CA LEU A 70 -13.71 12.84 18.86
C LEU A 70 -14.44 11.53 18.53
N ASP A 71 -15.76 11.55 18.73
CA ASP A 71 -16.64 10.42 18.48
C ASP A 71 -16.82 10.13 16.98
N ARG A 72 -17.37 8.95 16.67
CA ARG A 72 -17.55 8.48 15.30
C ARG A 72 -18.51 9.35 14.46
N GLY A 73 -19.41 10.11 15.08
CA GLY A 73 -20.28 11.10 14.43
C GLY A 73 -19.53 12.40 14.10
N SER A 74 -18.75 12.91 15.05
CA SER A 74 -17.81 14.02 14.84
C SER A 74 -16.83 13.72 13.72
N ARG A 75 -16.13 12.57 13.78
CA ARG A 75 -15.20 12.11 12.74
C ARG A 75 -15.87 12.02 11.37
N ARG A 76 -17.04 11.37 11.25
CA ARG A 76 -17.82 11.32 9.99
C ARG A 76 -18.20 12.71 9.48
N THR A 77 -18.46 13.66 10.38
CA THR A 77 -18.78 15.05 10.01
C THR A 77 -17.58 15.75 9.39
N LEU A 78 -16.34 15.40 9.80
CA LEU A 78 -15.10 15.88 9.20
C LEU A 78 -14.73 15.14 7.90
N GLU A 79 -14.89 13.81 7.86
CA GLU A 79 -14.71 13.00 6.65
C GLU A 79 -15.62 13.46 5.49
N ALA A 80 -16.78 14.05 5.80
CA ALA A 80 -17.72 14.66 4.84
C ALA A 80 -17.42 16.13 4.45
N LEU A 81 -16.32 16.72 4.92
CA LEU A 81 -15.84 18.03 4.48
C LEU A 81 -14.85 17.91 3.32
N SER A 82 -14.68 18.96 2.53
CA SER A 82 -13.61 19.04 1.53
C SER A 82 -12.23 19.20 2.21
N CYS A 83 -11.16 18.80 1.52
CA CYS A 83 -9.80 18.78 2.06
C CYS A 83 -9.34 20.14 2.63
N GLU A 84 -9.73 21.25 2.02
CA GLU A 84 -9.39 22.61 2.47
C GLU A 84 -10.10 22.95 3.79
N ARG A 85 -11.31 22.41 4.00
CA ARG A 85 -12.08 22.57 5.24
C ARG A 85 -11.57 21.62 6.32
N GLN A 86 -11.24 20.37 5.99
CA GLN A 86 -10.58 19.44 6.91
C GLN A 86 -9.28 20.04 7.44
N ALA A 87 -8.43 20.56 6.54
CA ALA A 87 -7.19 21.23 6.89
C ALA A 87 -7.40 22.44 7.82
N ARG A 88 -8.38 23.31 7.49
CA ARG A 88 -8.74 24.45 8.36
C ARG A 88 -9.26 24.02 9.74
N VAL A 89 -9.98 22.90 9.85
CA VAL A 89 -10.37 22.35 11.16
C VAL A 89 -9.14 21.90 11.93
N ILE A 90 -8.27 21.07 11.34
CA ILE A 90 -7.08 20.54 12.02
C ILE A 90 -6.17 21.67 12.53
N LEU A 91 -6.02 22.77 11.77
CA LEU A 91 -5.17 23.91 12.13
C LEU A 91 -5.77 24.89 13.15
N ASN A 92 -7.10 25.03 13.21
CA ASN A 92 -7.74 26.14 13.94
C ASN A 92 -8.73 25.67 15.02
N PHE A 93 -9.06 24.38 15.08
CA PHE A 93 -9.89 23.82 16.15
C PHE A 93 -9.03 23.47 17.36
N ASP A 94 -9.01 24.37 18.32
CA ASP A 94 -8.41 24.18 19.63
C ASP A 94 -9.50 24.27 20.71
N PRO A 95 -9.95 23.12 21.27
CA PRO A 95 -10.99 23.10 22.30
C PRO A 95 -10.45 23.51 23.67
N GLU A 96 -9.14 23.42 23.93
CA GLU A 96 -8.51 23.74 25.21
C GLU A 96 -8.59 25.27 25.46
N LYS A 97 -8.43 26.07 24.40
CA LYS A 97 -8.68 27.53 24.42
C LYS A 97 -10.14 27.92 24.70
N VAL A 98 -11.12 27.01 24.62
CA VAL A 98 -12.57 27.32 24.69
C VAL A 98 -13.21 26.74 25.96
N HIS A 99 -12.61 27.04 27.11
CA HIS A 99 -13.07 26.72 28.48
C HIS A 99 -13.52 25.26 28.71
N SER A 100 -12.64 24.49 29.36
CA SER A 100 -12.63 23.03 29.64
C SER A 100 -13.93 22.32 30.11
N SER A 101 -15.04 23.02 30.32
CA SER A 101 -16.34 22.45 30.70
C SER A 101 -17.17 21.88 29.53
N LYS A 102 -16.81 22.19 28.27
CA LYS A 102 -17.61 21.81 27.09
C LYS A 102 -17.06 20.57 26.37
N ASN A 103 -17.96 19.71 25.93
CA ASN A 103 -17.60 18.49 25.19
C ASN A 103 -16.96 18.87 23.83
N PRO A 104 -15.74 18.39 23.49
CA PRO A 104 -15.07 18.72 22.23
C PRO A 104 -15.90 18.34 21.00
N ASN A 105 -16.74 17.30 21.09
CA ASN A 105 -17.64 16.89 20.02
C ASN A 105 -18.76 17.89 19.72
N GLU A 106 -19.15 18.72 20.69
CA GLU A 106 -20.13 19.79 20.49
C GLU A 106 -19.44 21.06 20.00
N LEU A 107 -18.30 21.43 20.60
CA LEU A 107 -17.43 22.51 20.14
C LEU A 107 -17.10 22.35 18.65
N LEU A 108 -16.68 21.14 18.23
CA LEU A 108 -16.35 20.81 16.84
C LEU A 108 -17.55 20.98 15.90
N ARG A 109 -18.72 20.47 16.28
CA ARG A 109 -19.94 20.58 15.46
C ARG A 109 -20.36 22.04 15.28
N ASN A 110 -20.23 22.86 16.33
CA ASN A 110 -20.48 24.30 16.26
C ASN A 110 -19.43 25.02 15.40
N PHE A 111 -18.14 24.69 15.56
CA PHE A 111 -17.05 25.23 14.74
C PHE A 111 -17.24 24.92 13.24
N VAL A 112 -17.55 23.66 12.90
CA VAL A 112 -17.84 23.22 11.53
C VAL A 112 -19.13 23.84 10.99
N SER A 113 -20.10 24.16 11.85
CA SER A 113 -21.31 24.91 11.46
C SER A 113 -20.97 26.35 11.06
N ASN A 114 -20.16 27.05 11.87
CA ASN A 114 -19.73 28.43 11.60
C ASN A 114 -18.86 28.50 10.33
N MET A 115 -18.01 27.49 10.08
CA MET A 115 -17.29 27.37 8.80
C MET A 115 -18.21 27.21 7.56
N ARG A 116 -19.48 26.82 7.73
CA ARG A 116 -20.46 26.74 6.63
C ARG A 116 -21.18 28.08 6.39
N THR A 117 -21.28 28.96 7.39
CA THR A 117 -21.84 30.31 7.21
C THR A 117 -20.83 31.24 6.56
N ASP A 118 -19.59 31.27 7.04
CA ASP A 118 -18.51 32.17 6.56
C ASP A 118 -18.33 32.18 5.03
N ILE A 119 -18.55 31.04 4.37
CA ILE A 119 -18.32 30.87 2.93
C ILE A 119 -19.45 31.47 2.06
N LYS A 120 -20.64 31.74 2.63
CA LYS A 120 -21.72 32.41 1.88
C LYS A 120 -21.46 33.91 1.68
N ASP A 121 -20.80 34.54 2.64
CA ASP A 121 -20.66 36.00 2.70
C ASP A 121 -19.27 36.50 2.24
N ARG A 122 -18.30 35.60 2.02
CA ARG A 122 -16.87 35.92 1.80
C ARG A 122 -16.33 35.47 0.45
N GLY A 123 -16.99 35.91 -0.62
CA GLY A 123 -16.47 35.78 -1.98
C GLY A 123 -15.23 36.68 -2.20
N LYS A 124 -14.03 36.09 -2.07
CA LYS A 124 -12.68 36.71 -2.03
C LYS A 124 -12.29 37.25 -0.64
N LEU A 125 -11.40 36.52 0.03
CA LEU A 125 -10.48 36.98 1.07
C LEU A 125 -9.13 36.30 0.83
N THR A 126 -8.03 36.98 1.14
CA THR A 126 -6.67 36.48 0.96
C THR A 126 -6.12 35.83 2.24
N LEU A 127 -4.96 35.19 2.15
CA LEU A 127 -4.28 34.61 3.32
C LEU A 127 -3.80 35.70 4.30
N GLU A 128 -3.50 36.91 3.80
CA GLU A 128 -3.05 38.05 4.61
C GLU A 128 -4.18 38.61 5.49
N ASP A 129 -5.43 38.58 5.02
CA ASP A 129 -6.60 39.04 5.78
C ASP A 129 -6.86 38.17 7.02
N LEU A 130 -6.60 36.86 6.91
CA LEU A 130 -6.68 35.89 8.02
C LEU A 130 -5.58 36.07 9.08
N GLN A 131 -4.50 36.79 8.77
CA GLN A 131 -3.42 37.09 9.72
C GLN A 131 -3.58 38.45 10.44
N ARG A 132 -4.64 39.22 10.14
CA ARG A 132 -4.85 40.57 10.68
C ARG A 132 -5.90 40.70 11.78
N THR A 133 -6.61 39.63 12.15
CA THR A 133 -7.67 39.66 13.18
C THR A 133 -7.08 39.64 14.60
N GLY A 134 -6.42 40.74 14.99
CA GLY A 134 -5.75 40.89 16.29
C GLY A 134 -5.83 42.29 16.91
N ARG A 135 -6.73 43.18 16.44
CA ARG A 135 -6.93 44.53 16.99
C ARG A 135 -8.39 44.96 16.93
N ALA A 136 -8.85 45.67 17.96
CA ALA A 136 -10.20 46.24 18.02
C ALA A 136 -10.32 47.51 17.14
N PRO A 137 -11.51 47.79 16.57
CA PRO A 137 -11.74 48.99 15.78
C PRO A 137 -12.23 50.18 16.63
N GLU A 138 -11.63 51.35 16.42
CA GLU A 138 -12.24 52.64 16.78
C GLU A 138 -12.99 53.26 15.58
N PRO A 139 -13.98 54.14 15.82
CA PRO A 139 -14.86 54.67 14.77
C PRO A 139 -14.29 55.93 14.08
N SER A 140 -14.76 56.20 12.86
CA SER A 140 -14.64 57.50 12.20
C SER A 140 -15.80 57.75 11.21
N PRO A 141 -16.14 59.01 10.90
CA PRO A 141 -17.56 59.38 10.70
C PRO A 141 -18.03 59.54 9.25
N LEU A 142 -19.36 59.71 9.15
CA LEU A 142 -20.15 59.99 7.96
C LEU A 142 -19.72 61.25 7.18
N HIS A 143 -19.91 61.23 5.87
CA HIS A 143 -20.53 62.34 5.12
C HIS A 143 -21.17 61.83 3.80
N SER A 144 -21.96 62.68 3.15
CA SER A 144 -22.86 62.33 2.03
C SER A 144 -23.10 63.53 1.10
N ALA A 145 -23.16 63.31 -0.22
CA ALA A 145 -24.22 63.81 -1.13
C ALA A 145 -23.84 63.93 -2.64
N LYS A 146 -24.67 63.33 -3.49
CA LYS A 146 -25.35 63.91 -4.69
C LYS A 146 -24.57 64.63 -5.83
N SER A 147 -24.77 64.07 -7.04
CA SER A 147 -25.39 64.71 -8.25
C SER A 147 -24.55 65.33 -9.38
N SER A 148 -25.01 65.04 -10.62
CA SER A 148 -25.02 65.87 -11.87
C SER A 148 -23.71 66.29 -12.57
N ARG A 149 -23.68 66.61 -13.89
CA ARG A 149 -24.48 66.24 -15.10
C ARG A 149 -23.86 66.91 -16.36
N GLY A 150 -23.62 66.17 -17.45
CA GLY A 150 -23.21 66.71 -18.77
C GLY A 150 -21.71 67.12 -18.89
N ASP A 151 -21.16 67.44 -20.06
CA ASP A 151 -21.68 67.28 -21.45
C ASP A 151 -20.57 67.48 -22.53
N LEU A 152 -20.88 67.20 -23.82
CA LEU A 152 -20.15 67.55 -25.07
C LEU A 152 -18.77 66.90 -25.47
N LEU A 153 -18.85 65.97 -26.46
CA LEU A 153 -18.20 65.87 -27.80
C LEU A 153 -16.91 66.69 -28.17
N PRO A 154 -16.01 66.25 -29.11
CA PRO A 154 -16.30 65.73 -30.48
C PRO A 154 -15.35 64.56 -30.97
N PRO A 155 -15.23 64.19 -32.28
CA PRO A 155 -14.99 62.79 -32.69
C PRO A 155 -13.65 62.44 -33.41
N PRO A 156 -13.24 61.15 -33.42
CA PRO A 156 -12.18 60.60 -34.27
C PRO A 156 -12.68 60.05 -35.64
N LYS A 157 -11.79 59.99 -36.63
CA LYS A 157 -11.98 59.36 -37.96
C LYS A 157 -11.47 57.90 -38.01
N PRO A 158 -11.78 57.10 -39.05
CA PRO A 158 -11.80 55.63 -38.93
C PRO A 158 -10.51 54.91 -39.36
N THR A 159 -10.26 53.75 -38.75
CA THR A 159 -9.89 52.46 -39.41
C THR A 159 -9.64 51.36 -38.38
N CYS A 160 -10.48 50.31 -38.35
CA CYS A 160 -10.04 48.91 -38.22
C CYS A 160 -11.23 47.95 -38.40
N SER A 161 -11.12 46.96 -39.28
CA SER A 161 -12.17 45.96 -39.54
C SER A 161 -12.10 44.81 -38.53
N VAL A 162 -12.93 44.86 -37.49
CA VAL A 162 -13.08 43.77 -36.52
C VAL A 162 -13.97 42.67 -37.11
N PRO A 163 -13.60 41.37 -37.07
CA PRO A 163 -14.47 40.29 -37.54
C PRO A 163 -15.75 40.21 -36.70
N PRO A 164 -16.88 39.75 -37.28
CA PRO A 164 -18.15 39.70 -36.58
C PRO A 164 -18.06 38.79 -35.35
N ARG A 165 -18.34 39.34 -34.17
CA ARG A 165 -18.46 38.56 -32.93
C ARG A 165 -19.60 37.56 -33.10
N SER A 166 -19.40 36.34 -32.60
CA SER A 166 -20.41 35.30 -32.63
C SER A 166 -21.71 35.77 -31.99
N SER A 167 -22.79 35.79 -32.77
CA SER A 167 -24.14 36.00 -32.25
C SER A 167 -24.46 34.88 -31.25
N GLY A 168 -24.93 35.26 -30.06
CA GLY A 168 -25.43 34.30 -29.07
C GLY A 168 -26.64 33.50 -29.58
N PRO A 169 -27.02 32.41 -28.89
CA PRO A 169 -28.15 31.59 -29.29
C PRO A 169 -29.42 32.42 -29.45
N THR A 170 -30.08 32.26 -30.60
CA THR A 170 -31.35 32.92 -30.89
C THR A 170 -32.46 32.36 -30.00
N ALA A 171 -33.51 33.15 -29.73
CA ALA A 171 -34.64 32.70 -28.91
C ALA A 171 -35.29 31.39 -29.42
N ARG A 172 -35.22 31.14 -30.74
CA ARG A 172 -35.68 29.90 -31.38
C ARG A 172 -34.81 28.69 -30.99
N GLU A 173 -33.48 28.84 -30.99
CA GLU A 173 -32.56 27.78 -30.51
C GLU A 173 -32.75 27.52 -29.02
N THR A 174 -33.00 28.55 -28.21
CA THR A 174 -33.32 28.41 -26.79
C THR A 174 -34.57 27.56 -26.57
N GLU A 175 -35.64 27.82 -27.31
CA GLU A 175 -36.86 27.01 -27.23
C GLU A 175 -36.66 25.58 -27.75
N GLU A 176 -35.83 25.39 -28.79
CA GLU A 176 -35.50 24.08 -29.34
C GLU A 176 -34.70 23.21 -28.35
N VAL A 177 -33.67 23.77 -27.70
CA VAL A 177 -32.92 23.09 -26.64
C VAL A 177 -33.82 22.75 -25.45
N ALA A 178 -34.64 23.69 -24.97
CA ALA A 178 -35.58 23.42 -23.88
C ALA A 178 -36.56 22.28 -24.21
N ARG A 179 -37.10 22.26 -25.44
CA ARG A 179 -37.99 21.19 -25.94
C ARG A 179 -37.27 19.84 -26.07
N TRP A 180 -35.98 19.87 -26.41
CA TRP A 180 -35.12 18.68 -26.54
C TRP A 180 -34.72 18.10 -25.17
N CYS A 181 -34.29 18.92 -24.22
CA CYS A 181 -34.00 18.49 -22.85
C CYS A 181 -35.26 17.88 -22.19
N LYS A 182 -36.43 18.51 -22.40
CA LYS A 182 -37.72 17.98 -21.95
C LYS A 182 -38.09 16.62 -22.58
N ARG A 183 -37.69 16.34 -23.83
CA ARG A 183 -37.92 15.04 -24.49
C ARG A 183 -37.14 13.90 -23.82
N TYR A 184 -35.94 14.19 -23.33
CA TYR A 184 -35.04 13.19 -22.72
C TYR A 184 -35.02 13.21 -21.19
N GLY A 185 -35.86 14.03 -20.54
CA GLY A 185 -35.93 14.11 -19.08
C GLY A 185 -34.69 14.77 -18.43
N LEU A 186 -33.94 15.56 -19.20
CA LEU A 186 -32.72 16.22 -18.73
C LEU A 186 -33.05 17.46 -17.86
N PRO A 187 -32.26 17.75 -16.81
CA PRO A 187 -32.49 18.89 -15.93
C PRO A 187 -32.08 20.21 -16.58
N ARG A 188 -32.54 21.33 -16.01
CA ARG A 188 -32.21 22.70 -16.47
C ARG A 188 -30.72 23.02 -16.53
N ASP A 189 -29.87 22.31 -15.80
CA ASP A 189 -28.43 22.54 -15.85
C ASP A 189 -27.79 21.90 -17.10
N ALA A 190 -28.33 20.78 -17.60
CA ALA A 190 -27.98 20.25 -18.92
C ALA A 190 -28.48 21.15 -20.05
N GLU A 191 -29.67 21.75 -19.90
CA GLU A 191 -30.21 22.78 -20.81
C GLU A 191 -29.28 24.01 -20.87
N ARG A 192 -28.82 24.49 -19.71
CA ARG A 192 -27.91 25.63 -19.55
C ARG A 192 -26.55 25.39 -20.20
N GLU A 193 -25.90 24.25 -19.93
CA GLU A 193 -24.60 23.91 -20.53
C GLU A 193 -24.72 23.69 -22.05
N LEU A 194 -25.82 23.09 -22.53
CA LEU A 194 -26.06 22.91 -23.97
C LEU A 194 -26.32 24.24 -24.70
N LEU A 195 -26.84 25.27 -24.01
CA LEU A 195 -26.95 26.64 -24.53
C LEU A 195 -25.64 27.42 -24.48
N ALA A 196 -24.82 27.18 -23.44
CA ALA A 196 -23.47 27.76 -23.32
C ALA A 196 -22.47 27.16 -24.32
N ALA A 197 -22.70 25.92 -24.77
CA ALA A 197 -21.87 25.25 -25.76
C ALA A 197 -21.84 25.99 -27.12
N PRO A 198 -20.70 25.97 -27.83
CA PRO A 198 -20.61 26.42 -29.23
C PRO A 198 -21.66 25.76 -30.12
N ALA A 199 -22.18 26.50 -31.11
CA ALA A 199 -23.30 26.07 -31.94
C ALA A 199 -23.03 24.75 -32.70
N ASP A 200 -21.79 24.50 -33.10
CA ASP A 200 -21.32 23.24 -33.69
C ASP A 200 -21.49 22.05 -32.74
N ILE A 201 -21.06 22.18 -31.48
CA ILE A 201 -21.20 21.14 -30.45
C ILE A 201 -22.68 20.98 -30.07
N ARG A 202 -23.42 22.09 -29.89
CA ARG A 202 -24.85 22.09 -29.61
C ARG A 202 -25.62 21.31 -30.68
N ASN A 203 -25.45 21.66 -31.96
CA ASN A 203 -26.19 21.03 -33.05
C ASN A 203 -25.82 19.54 -33.21
N SER A 204 -24.54 19.20 -33.09
CA SER A 204 -24.05 17.82 -33.05
C SER A 204 -24.69 17.00 -31.92
N VAL A 205 -24.84 17.58 -30.72
CA VAL A 205 -25.50 16.90 -29.59
C VAL A 205 -27.02 16.79 -29.78
N LEU A 206 -27.68 17.83 -30.28
CA LEU A 206 -29.11 17.81 -30.60
C LEU A 206 -29.46 16.75 -31.66
N GLN A 207 -28.57 16.55 -32.64
CA GLN A 207 -28.73 15.61 -33.76
C GLN A 207 -28.37 14.17 -33.40
N ASP A 208 -27.20 13.93 -32.79
CA ASP A 208 -26.61 12.60 -32.68
C ASP A 208 -26.94 11.87 -31.36
N PHE A 209 -27.37 12.57 -30.31
CA PHE A 209 -27.68 11.94 -29.03
C PHE A 209 -29.08 11.30 -29.03
N ALA A 210 -29.10 9.98 -29.24
CA ALA A 210 -30.29 9.13 -29.26
C ALA A 210 -30.18 7.98 -28.22
N PRO A 211 -30.40 8.25 -26.92
CA PRO A 211 -30.43 7.21 -25.89
C PRO A 211 -31.52 6.16 -26.17
N ARG A 212 -31.32 4.93 -25.70
CA ARG A 212 -32.35 3.88 -25.80
C ARG A 212 -33.48 4.20 -24.81
N ARG A 213 -34.71 3.81 -25.14
CA ARG A 213 -35.90 4.00 -24.28
C ARG A 213 -35.78 3.35 -22.89
N GLU A 214 -34.87 2.38 -22.75
CA GLU A 214 -34.59 1.62 -21.52
C GLU A 214 -33.30 2.07 -20.81
N THR A 215 -32.65 3.16 -21.26
CA THR A 215 -31.44 3.69 -20.63
C THR A 215 -31.77 4.22 -19.22
N ARG A 216 -31.39 3.45 -18.19
CA ARG A 216 -31.66 3.74 -16.76
C ARG A 216 -31.17 5.10 -16.27
N ASP A 217 -30.09 5.61 -16.86
CA ASP A 217 -29.55 6.94 -16.57
C ASP A 217 -29.20 7.66 -17.89
N VAL A 218 -30.14 8.49 -18.35
CA VAL A 218 -29.97 9.31 -19.55
C VAL A 218 -29.07 10.53 -19.28
N LEU A 219 -28.94 10.96 -18.02
CA LEU A 219 -28.18 12.15 -17.64
C LEU A 219 -26.67 11.89 -17.65
N SER A 220 -26.23 10.78 -17.06
CA SER A 220 -24.81 10.37 -17.12
C SER A 220 -24.38 10.05 -18.57
N LEU A 221 -25.28 9.45 -19.38
CA LEU A 221 -25.00 9.22 -20.79
C LEU A 221 -24.91 10.53 -21.59
N PHE A 222 -25.77 11.51 -21.28
CA PHE A 222 -25.71 12.85 -21.86
C PHE A 222 -24.37 13.54 -21.57
N TRP A 223 -23.94 13.60 -20.31
CA TRP A 223 -22.67 14.25 -19.95
C TRP A 223 -21.46 13.57 -20.62
N GLY A 224 -21.42 12.23 -20.63
CA GLY A 224 -20.36 11.49 -21.32
C GLY A 224 -20.27 11.84 -22.82
N PHE A 225 -21.42 11.90 -23.50
CA PHE A 225 -21.49 12.25 -24.93
C PHE A 225 -21.17 13.73 -25.20
N PHE A 226 -21.67 14.63 -24.35
CA PHE A 226 -21.45 16.08 -24.44
C PHE A 226 -19.96 16.43 -24.29
N HIS A 227 -19.28 15.90 -23.25
CA HIS A 227 -17.85 16.11 -23.05
C HIS A 227 -16.98 15.41 -24.10
N GLN A 228 -17.42 14.27 -24.64
CA GLN A 228 -16.75 13.65 -25.80
C GLN A 228 -16.75 14.60 -27.00
N ARG A 229 -17.89 15.23 -27.33
CA ARG A 229 -17.99 16.20 -28.44
C ARG A 229 -17.18 17.48 -28.19
N GLN A 230 -17.15 17.99 -26.95
CA GLN A 230 -16.26 19.10 -26.58
C GLN A 230 -14.78 18.74 -26.79
N SER A 231 -14.35 17.55 -26.37
CA SER A 231 -12.95 17.11 -26.46
C SER A 231 -12.51 16.91 -27.92
N CYS A 232 -13.35 16.32 -28.77
CA CYS A 232 -13.04 16.05 -30.18
C CYS A 232 -12.70 17.31 -31.00
N ARG A 233 -13.19 18.50 -30.62
CA ARG A 233 -12.87 19.74 -31.33
C ARG A 233 -11.39 20.15 -31.17
N THR A 234 -10.78 19.83 -30.03
CA THR A 234 -9.43 20.32 -29.66
C THR A 234 -8.29 19.79 -30.56
N THR A 235 -8.53 18.74 -31.33
CA THR A 235 -7.50 18.04 -32.12
C THR A 235 -7.45 18.44 -33.59
N THR A 236 -8.47 19.14 -34.12
CA THR A 236 -8.61 19.34 -35.58
C THR A 236 -7.97 20.64 -36.08
N GLU A 237 -7.93 21.71 -35.26
CA GLU A 237 -7.50 23.06 -35.66
C GLU A 237 -5.95 23.23 -35.82
N LYS A 238 -5.17 22.14 -35.95
CA LYS A 238 -3.69 22.18 -36.02
C LYS A 238 -3.04 21.45 -37.22
N GLY A 239 -3.80 21.12 -38.26
CA GLY A 239 -3.29 20.31 -39.38
C GLY A 239 -3.92 20.56 -40.75
N THR A 240 -3.98 21.80 -41.24
CA THR A 240 -4.36 22.07 -42.65
C THR A 240 -3.65 23.29 -43.23
N THR A 241 -2.48 23.08 -43.85
CA THR A 241 -1.87 24.05 -44.77
C THR A 241 -2.10 23.61 -46.21
N SER A 242 -2.80 24.45 -46.98
CA SER A 242 -2.75 24.57 -48.44
C SER A 242 -2.68 23.26 -49.27
N GLY A 243 -3.84 22.76 -49.70
CA GLY A 243 -3.97 21.83 -50.83
C GLY A 243 -5.18 22.19 -51.67
N ALA A 244 -4.98 22.80 -52.83
CA ALA A 244 -6.07 23.27 -53.68
C ALA A 244 -6.77 22.12 -54.41
N ALA A 245 -8.10 22.21 -54.56
CA ALA A 245 -8.89 21.21 -55.27
C ALA A 245 -8.72 21.33 -56.79
N SER A 246 -8.81 20.20 -57.49
CA SER A 246 -9.17 20.15 -58.91
C SER A 246 -10.03 18.92 -59.15
N THR A 247 -11.25 19.14 -59.61
CA THR A 247 -12.25 18.09 -59.83
C THR A 247 -12.14 17.59 -61.26
N THR A 248 -11.90 16.29 -61.46
CA THR A 248 -12.10 15.67 -62.78
C THR A 248 -12.63 14.26 -62.62
N THR A 249 -13.86 14.06 -63.08
CA THR A 249 -14.47 12.75 -63.30
C THR A 249 -13.87 12.09 -64.53
N ASN A 250 -13.62 10.78 -64.49
CA ASN A 250 -14.12 9.94 -65.58
C ASN A 250 -14.33 8.48 -65.21
N SER A 251 -15.07 7.78 -66.08
CA SER A 251 -15.36 6.34 -66.01
C SER A 251 -14.81 5.64 -67.26
N ARG A 252 -14.88 4.30 -67.26
CA ARG A 252 -14.83 3.41 -68.44
C ARG A 252 -13.49 3.35 -69.19
N TYR A 253 -12.85 2.18 -69.17
CA TYR A 253 -12.74 1.33 -70.37
C TYR A 253 -12.63 -0.15 -69.96
N GLN A 254 -12.69 -1.03 -70.96
CA GLN A 254 -12.83 -2.49 -70.91
C GLN A 254 -11.96 -3.07 -72.04
N GLU A 255 -11.69 -4.38 -72.05
CA GLU A 255 -11.04 -5.13 -73.15
C GLU A 255 -9.53 -4.83 -73.37
N ASP A 256 -8.68 -5.76 -73.82
CA ASP A 256 -8.82 -7.23 -74.01
C ASP A 256 -7.44 -7.95 -74.10
N GLN A 257 -7.43 -9.30 -74.05
CA GLN A 257 -6.39 -10.20 -74.61
C GLN A 257 -4.93 -10.11 -74.07
N SER A 258 -4.01 -11.07 -74.31
CA SER A 258 -4.06 -12.55 -74.48
C SER A 258 -2.63 -13.14 -74.37
N SER A 259 -2.49 -14.49 -74.48
CA SER A 259 -1.23 -15.22 -74.82
C SER A 259 -0.12 -15.30 -73.73
N SER A 260 0.86 -16.23 -73.77
CA SER A 260 0.86 -17.72 -73.81
C SER A 260 2.32 -18.25 -73.64
N HIS A 261 2.54 -19.58 -73.68
CA HIS A 261 3.84 -20.31 -73.53
C HIS A 261 4.45 -20.23 -72.11
N GLY A 262 5.18 -21.21 -71.55
CA GLY A 262 5.54 -22.60 -71.93
C GLY A 262 6.66 -23.10 -70.98
N GLY A 263 7.01 -24.37 -70.77
CA GLY A 263 6.46 -25.66 -71.22
C GLY A 263 7.53 -26.79 -71.25
N SER A 264 7.48 -27.76 -70.32
CA SER A 264 8.22 -29.07 -70.30
C SER A 264 7.69 -29.90 -69.10
N GLY A 265 7.60 -31.24 -69.04
CA GLY A 265 8.16 -32.35 -69.85
C GLY A 265 9.40 -32.93 -69.14
N TYR A 266 9.53 -34.19 -68.69
CA TYR A 266 8.75 -35.47 -68.79
C TYR A 266 8.80 -36.23 -67.41
N ASN A 267 8.00 -37.23 -66.99
CA ASN A 267 7.14 -38.31 -67.56
C ASN A 267 7.82 -39.71 -67.69
N TYR A 268 7.04 -40.82 -67.64
CA TYR A 268 7.37 -42.28 -67.57
C TYR A 268 7.78 -42.85 -66.18
N THR A 269 7.31 -44.01 -65.66
CA THR A 269 6.26 -44.98 -66.11
C THR A 269 5.56 -45.72 -64.95
N ALA A 270 4.50 -46.50 -65.27
CA ALA A 270 3.55 -47.19 -64.38
C ALA A 270 3.99 -48.53 -63.74
N SER A 271 3.17 -49.04 -62.79
CA SER A 271 2.85 -50.47 -62.53
C SER A 271 1.60 -50.57 -61.61
N ASP A 272 0.92 -51.72 -61.61
CA ASP A 272 -0.51 -51.85 -61.23
C ASP A 272 -0.83 -52.49 -59.85
N GLU A 273 -2.01 -52.11 -59.32
CA GLU A 273 -2.99 -52.94 -58.55
C GLU A 273 -2.63 -53.67 -57.22
N PRO A 274 -3.61 -54.24 -56.48
CA PRO A 274 -4.93 -53.70 -56.12
C PRO A 274 -5.27 -53.83 -54.61
N LYS A 275 -6.39 -53.24 -54.16
CA LYS A 275 -7.10 -53.62 -52.92
C LYS A 275 -8.61 -53.57 -53.14
N GLY A 276 -9.35 -54.56 -52.66
CA GLY A 276 -10.80 -54.66 -52.87
C GLY A 276 -11.62 -54.83 -51.59
N THR A 277 -12.94 -54.62 -51.74
CA THR A 277 -14.06 -55.29 -51.01
C THR A 277 -14.11 -55.05 -49.48
N ILE A 278 -15.23 -54.61 -48.87
CA ILE A 278 -16.50 -55.34 -48.74
C ILE A 278 -17.71 -54.39 -48.50
N VAL A 279 -18.78 -54.61 -49.28
CA VAL A 279 -20.24 -54.55 -49.02
C VAL A 279 -20.89 -53.42 -48.18
N SER A 280 -22.09 -53.02 -48.59
CA SER A 280 -23.02 -52.08 -47.92
C SER A 280 -24.48 -52.57 -48.03
N SER A 281 -25.42 -51.91 -47.33
CA SER A 281 -26.89 -52.19 -47.24
C SER A 281 -27.25 -53.39 -46.33
N ARG A 282 -28.48 -53.54 -45.76
CA ARG A 282 -29.74 -52.73 -45.67
C ARG A 282 -30.52 -53.26 -44.43
N ASP A 283 -31.52 -52.64 -43.79
CA ASP A 283 -32.92 -52.33 -44.18
C ASP A 283 -33.64 -51.64 -42.97
N LEU A 284 -34.59 -50.69 -43.10
CA LEU A 284 -36.06 -50.79 -43.30
C LEU A 284 -36.86 -51.53 -42.18
N VAL A 285 -38.08 -51.14 -41.73
CA VAL A 285 -38.82 -49.85 -41.64
C VAL A 285 -40.14 -50.04 -40.81
N SER A 286 -40.86 -48.97 -40.41
CA SER A 286 -42.27 -48.95 -39.88
C SER A 286 -42.57 -49.51 -38.47
N SER A 287 -43.70 -49.20 -37.78
CA SER A 287 -44.57 -47.98 -37.76
C SER A 287 -45.64 -48.03 -36.63
N ALA A 288 -46.16 -46.86 -36.23
CA ALA A 288 -47.52 -46.54 -35.74
C ALA A 288 -48.16 -47.10 -34.42
N ALA A 289 -48.53 -46.13 -33.56
CA ALA A 289 -49.86 -45.91 -32.93
C ALA A 289 -50.41 -46.75 -31.74
N GLY A 290 -51.22 -46.06 -30.91
CA GLY A 290 -52.05 -46.62 -29.82
C GLY A 290 -51.39 -46.66 -28.43
N GLY A 291 -52.12 -46.59 -27.30
CA GLY A 291 -53.55 -46.25 -27.13
C GLY A 291 -54.25 -46.94 -25.95
N ALA A 292 -54.66 -46.17 -24.93
CA ALA A 292 -55.61 -46.51 -23.85
C ALA A 292 -55.19 -47.46 -22.70
N SER A 293 -55.89 -47.25 -21.58
CA SER A 293 -55.78 -47.82 -20.22
C SER A 293 -56.09 -49.32 -20.07
N SER A 294 -55.65 -49.95 -18.95
CA SER A 294 -56.54 -50.54 -17.91
C SER A 294 -55.84 -51.55 -16.97
N LEU A 295 -56.30 -51.60 -15.72
CA LEU A 295 -56.14 -52.58 -14.62
C LEU A 295 -55.24 -53.83 -14.78
N PHE A 296 -54.43 -54.11 -13.75
CA PHE A 296 -54.81 -55.14 -12.75
C PHE A 296 -54.18 -54.90 -11.37
N GLN A 297 -54.67 -55.60 -10.33
CA GLN A 297 -54.25 -55.45 -8.93
C GLN A 297 -53.26 -56.55 -8.49
N SER A 298 -52.31 -56.22 -7.61
CA SER A 298 -51.62 -57.18 -6.74
C SER A 298 -51.31 -56.57 -5.37
N LYS A 299 -51.66 -57.26 -4.28
CA LYS A 299 -51.39 -56.82 -2.90
C LYS A 299 -49.92 -57.03 -2.53
N GLY A 300 -49.33 -56.12 -1.76
CA GLY A 300 -47.95 -56.24 -1.25
C GLY A 300 -47.74 -55.47 0.05
N THR A 301 -47.66 -56.21 1.15
CA THR A 301 -47.29 -55.84 2.54
C THR A 301 -46.58 -54.50 2.77
N ALA A 302 -47.08 -53.70 3.72
CA ALA A 302 -46.35 -52.57 4.28
C ALA A 302 -45.12 -53.03 5.09
N SER A 303 -44.02 -52.28 5.02
CA SER A 303 -42.85 -52.40 5.90
C SER A 303 -42.46 -51.02 6.43
N SER A 304 -42.47 -50.85 7.75
CA SER A 304 -42.18 -49.57 8.41
C SER A 304 -40.67 -49.36 8.58
N GLY A 305 -39.99 -49.03 7.49
CA GLY A 305 -38.58 -48.61 7.51
C GLY A 305 -38.41 -47.24 8.17
N SER A 306 -38.06 -47.23 9.45
CA SER A 306 -37.68 -46.00 10.18
C SER A 306 -36.28 -45.55 9.75
N ASP A 307 -36.18 -44.89 8.60
CA ASP A 307 -34.93 -44.30 8.10
C ASP A 307 -34.47 -43.12 8.98
N ARG A 308 -33.74 -43.45 10.05
CA ARG A 308 -33.03 -42.49 10.89
C ARG A 308 -31.71 -42.15 10.21
N SER A 309 -31.75 -41.13 9.34
CA SER A 309 -30.54 -40.54 8.76
C SER A 309 -29.53 -40.18 9.87
N GLU A 310 -28.44 -40.93 10.00
CA GLU A 310 -27.41 -40.65 10.98
C GLU A 310 -26.75 -39.29 10.68
N VAL A 311 -26.52 -38.49 11.72
CA VAL A 311 -25.83 -37.20 11.59
C VAL A 311 -24.36 -37.49 11.25
N PRO A 312 -23.83 -37.03 10.10
CA PRO A 312 -22.44 -37.27 9.74
C PRO A 312 -21.48 -36.78 10.84
N ARG A 313 -20.53 -37.63 11.22
CA ARG A 313 -19.69 -37.44 12.43
C ARG A 313 -19.06 -36.05 12.48
N HIS A 314 -18.44 -35.61 11.38
CA HIS A 314 -17.82 -34.29 11.24
C HIS A 314 -18.74 -33.10 11.61
N VAL A 315 -20.07 -33.20 11.42
CA VAL A 315 -21.01 -32.13 11.83
C VAL A 315 -21.27 -32.18 13.33
N SER A 316 -21.38 -33.39 13.90
CA SER A 316 -21.51 -33.59 15.35
C SER A 316 -20.24 -33.15 16.09
N ASP A 317 -19.06 -33.45 15.51
CA ASP A 317 -17.75 -33.08 16.03
C ASP A 317 -17.57 -31.55 16.00
N PHE A 318 -17.79 -30.89 14.86
CA PHE A 318 -17.75 -29.43 14.75
C PHE A 318 -18.73 -28.73 15.72
N VAL A 319 -19.98 -29.18 15.80
CA VAL A 319 -20.97 -28.58 16.73
C VAL A 319 -20.52 -28.73 18.19
N ARG A 320 -19.91 -29.86 18.55
CA ARG A 320 -19.35 -30.11 19.88
C ARG A 320 -18.12 -29.24 20.16
N GLU A 321 -17.18 -29.16 19.23
CA GLU A 321 -15.94 -28.36 19.35
C GLU A 321 -16.22 -26.86 19.46
N GLN A 322 -17.22 -26.35 18.72
CA GLN A 322 -17.59 -24.93 18.75
C GLN A 322 -18.62 -24.58 19.84
N GLY A 323 -18.98 -25.53 20.71
CA GLY A 323 -19.93 -25.32 21.82
C GLY A 323 -21.36 -24.97 21.37
N PHE A 324 -21.75 -25.37 20.16
CA PHE A 324 -23.03 -25.00 19.56
C PHE A 324 -24.19 -25.90 20.01
N SER A 325 -25.41 -25.36 19.99
CA SER A 325 -26.61 -26.12 20.37
C SER A 325 -27.00 -27.17 19.32
N LYS A 326 -27.82 -28.15 19.72
CA LYS A 326 -28.37 -29.18 18.83
C LYS A 326 -29.24 -28.59 17.70
N ASP A 327 -29.69 -27.35 17.81
CA ASP A 327 -30.47 -26.67 16.77
C ASP A 327 -29.58 -26.16 15.62
N ILE A 328 -28.30 -25.88 15.91
CA ILE A 328 -27.30 -25.66 14.86
C ILE A 328 -27.05 -26.96 14.07
N THR A 329 -27.05 -28.13 14.72
CA THR A 329 -27.02 -29.42 14.02
C THR A 329 -28.23 -29.57 13.08
N LYS A 330 -29.45 -29.21 13.53
CA LYS A 330 -30.67 -29.26 12.69
C LYS A 330 -30.54 -28.35 11.46
N ILE A 331 -30.07 -27.11 11.63
CA ILE A 331 -29.83 -26.18 10.52
C ILE A 331 -28.82 -26.76 9.53
N LEU A 332 -27.69 -27.30 10.03
CA LEU A 332 -26.66 -27.90 9.18
C LEU A 332 -27.18 -29.15 8.43
N MET A 333 -28.08 -29.95 9.04
CA MET A 333 -28.77 -31.04 8.34
C MET A 333 -29.78 -30.57 7.31
N ALA A 334 -30.44 -29.42 7.51
CA ALA A 334 -31.41 -28.84 6.59
C ALA A 334 -30.78 -28.23 5.32
N ILE A 335 -29.48 -27.91 5.34
CA ILE A 335 -28.73 -27.50 4.14
C ILE A 335 -28.60 -28.74 3.22
N ARG A 336 -29.45 -28.80 2.18
CA ARG A 336 -29.55 -29.98 1.29
C ARG A 336 -28.28 -30.25 0.50
N SER A 337 -27.50 -29.21 0.17
CA SER A 337 -26.21 -29.36 -0.51
C SER A 337 -25.11 -29.74 0.48
N SER A 338 -24.59 -30.97 0.35
CA SER A 338 -23.43 -31.43 1.13
C SER A 338 -22.19 -30.56 0.88
N SER A 339 -22.00 -30.08 -0.35
CA SER A 339 -20.88 -29.18 -0.69
C SER A 339 -20.99 -27.81 -0.02
N VAL A 340 -22.19 -27.22 0.07
CA VAL A 340 -22.39 -25.94 0.79
C VAL A 340 -22.22 -26.13 2.29
N ARG A 341 -22.71 -27.26 2.84
CA ARG A 341 -22.54 -27.66 4.25
C ARG A 341 -21.06 -27.80 4.61
N GLU A 342 -20.29 -28.60 3.87
CA GLU A 342 -18.84 -28.78 4.03
C GLU A 342 -18.08 -27.45 3.88
N LEU A 343 -18.42 -26.64 2.87
CA LEU A 343 -17.76 -25.35 2.64
C LEU A 343 -18.00 -24.38 3.81
N ALA A 344 -19.20 -24.38 4.39
CA ALA A 344 -19.51 -23.57 5.57
C ALA A 344 -18.73 -24.02 6.82
N LEU A 345 -18.60 -25.32 7.04
CA LEU A 345 -17.81 -25.88 8.15
C LEU A 345 -16.33 -25.54 8.02
N ARG A 346 -15.75 -25.72 6.82
CA ARG A 346 -14.31 -25.47 6.55
C ARG A 346 -13.91 -24.00 6.56
N GLN A 347 -14.84 -23.08 6.28
CA GLN A 347 -14.54 -21.65 6.18
C GLN A 347 -14.86 -20.85 7.45
N TYR A 348 -15.51 -21.45 8.44
CA TYR A 348 -15.84 -20.75 9.69
C TYR A 348 -14.74 -20.93 10.74
N CYS A 349 -13.83 -19.96 10.80
CA CYS A 349 -12.85 -19.83 11.87
C CYS A 349 -13.34 -18.73 12.85
N PRO A 350 -13.96 -19.07 13.99
CA PRO A 350 -14.35 -18.05 14.98
C PRO A 350 -13.11 -17.49 15.70
N PRO A 351 -13.17 -16.23 16.19
CA PRO A 351 -12.21 -15.75 17.17
C PRO A 351 -12.28 -16.59 18.45
N ARG A 352 -11.13 -16.82 19.09
CA ARG A 352 -11.07 -17.47 20.42
C ARG A 352 -11.64 -16.52 21.46
N PHE A 353 -12.85 -16.81 21.95
CA PHE A 353 -13.48 -16.09 23.06
C PHE A 353 -13.35 -16.92 24.36
N SER A 354 -12.98 -16.29 25.47
CA SER A 354 -12.71 -16.95 26.76
C SER A 354 -13.95 -17.17 27.65
N SER A 355 -15.17 -16.98 27.14
CA SER A 355 -16.41 -17.31 27.87
C SER A 355 -17.53 -17.76 26.91
N ALA A 356 -18.46 -18.56 27.43
CA ALA A 356 -19.44 -19.30 26.63
C ALA A 356 -20.66 -18.48 26.16
N GLU A 357 -20.81 -17.22 26.57
CA GLU A 357 -22.07 -16.48 26.38
C GLU A 357 -22.19 -15.74 25.04
N HIS A 358 -22.47 -16.54 24.00
CA HIS A 358 -23.40 -16.19 22.91
C HIS A 358 -22.99 -15.37 21.65
N PRO A 359 -21.82 -14.70 21.47
CA PRO A 359 -21.53 -14.00 20.20
C PRO A 359 -21.24 -14.98 19.06
N ALA A 360 -20.62 -16.13 19.35
CA ALA A 360 -20.23 -17.12 18.35
C ALA A 360 -21.44 -17.69 17.57
N VAL A 361 -22.58 -17.87 18.25
CA VAL A 361 -23.82 -18.36 17.61
C VAL A 361 -24.40 -17.33 16.65
N GLU A 362 -24.47 -16.04 17.03
CA GLU A 362 -24.97 -14.99 16.14
C GLU A 362 -24.03 -14.75 14.94
N LEU A 363 -22.71 -14.84 15.15
CA LEU A 363 -21.71 -14.78 14.08
C LEU A 363 -21.83 -15.96 13.11
N PHE A 364 -22.00 -17.19 13.62
CA PHE A 364 -22.17 -18.38 12.78
C PHE A 364 -23.48 -18.36 11.98
N LEU A 365 -24.60 -17.98 12.61
CA LEU A 365 -25.89 -17.83 11.94
C LEU A 365 -25.86 -16.70 10.89
N SER A 366 -25.12 -15.61 11.14
CA SER A 366 -24.92 -14.54 10.16
C SER A 366 -24.07 -15.00 8.97
N PHE A 367 -22.98 -15.72 9.24
CA PHE A 367 -22.11 -16.33 8.23
C PHE A 367 -22.87 -17.34 7.34
N LEU A 368 -23.63 -18.27 7.95
CA LEU A 368 -24.49 -19.20 7.22
C LEU A 368 -25.53 -18.47 6.37
N ARG A 369 -26.26 -17.49 6.93
CA ARG A 369 -27.23 -16.68 6.16
C ARG A 369 -26.57 -16.01 4.95
N SER A 370 -25.34 -15.54 5.08
CA SER A 370 -24.57 -14.95 3.99
C SER A 370 -24.21 -15.99 2.91
N ARG A 371 -23.75 -17.19 3.29
CA ARG A 371 -23.43 -18.25 2.33
C ARG A 371 -24.66 -18.78 1.59
N LEU A 372 -25.73 -19.12 2.31
CA LEU A 372 -26.96 -19.65 1.71
C LEU A 372 -27.66 -18.65 0.77
N ARG A 373 -27.62 -17.35 1.07
CA ARG A 373 -28.16 -16.30 0.16
C ARG A 373 -27.34 -16.09 -1.12
N ASN A 374 -26.11 -16.56 -1.17
CA ASN A 374 -25.26 -16.55 -2.38
C ASN A 374 -25.30 -17.89 -3.14
N SER A 375 -26.01 -18.89 -2.61
CA SER A 375 -26.29 -20.16 -3.27
C SER A 375 -27.30 -19.94 -4.40
N LYS A 376 -26.96 -20.37 -5.62
CA LYS A 376 -27.78 -20.07 -6.81
C LYS A 376 -29.06 -20.92 -6.91
N ASP A 377 -29.11 -22.02 -6.16
CA ASP A 377 -30.03 -23.12 -6.46
C ASP A 377 -31.41 -22.96 -5.80
N GLY A 378 -31.57 -22.01 -4.87
CA GLY A 378 -32.85 -21.71 -4.19
C GLY A 378 -33.38 -22.79 -3.24
N LEU A 379 -32.84 -24.00 -3.29
CA LEU A 379 -33.22 -25.18 -2.50
C LEU A 379 -32.90 -25.09 -0.99
N GLU A 380 -32.34 -23.97 -0.54
CA GLU A 380 -31.84 -23.76 0.83
C GLU A 380 -32.70 -22.76 1.64
N ASN A 381 -33.83 -22.32 1.09
CA ASN A 381 -34.80 -21.43 1.75
C ASN A 381 -35.28 -21.96 3.10
N ASP A 382 -35.47 -23.28 3.24
CA ASP A 382 -35.86 -23.92 4.50
C ASP A 382 -34.83 -23.66 5.63
N ALA A 383 -33.53 -23.77 5.31
CA ALA A 383 -32.45 -23.52 6.24
C ALA A 383 -32.32 -22.02 6.58
N VAL A 384 -32.54 -21.13 5.60
CA VAL A 384 -32.59 -19.67 5.84
C VAL A 384 -33.75 -19.32 6.78
N ALA A 385 -34.93 -19.93 6.62
CA ALA A 385 -36.08 -19.72 7.51
C ALA A 385 -35.81 -20.21 8.95
N MET A 386 -35.13 -21.35 9.12
CA MET A 386 -34.68 -21.81 10.45
C MET A 386 -33.66 -20.86 11.09
N ILE A 387 -32.71 -20.33 10.31
CA ILE A 387 -31.73 -19.33 10.77
C ILE A 387 -32.43 -18.02 11.17
N ASP A 388 -33.39 -17.55 10.38
CA ASP A 388 -34.20 -16.36 10.69
C ASP A 388 -35.01 -16.56 11.98
N ARG A 389 -35.60 -17.74 12.17
CA ARG A 389 -36.30 -18.11 13.41
C ARG A 389 -35.38 -18.11 14.65
N LEU A 390 -34.25 -18.83 14.64
CA LEU A 390 -33.33 -18.84 15.79
C LEU A 390 -32.74 -17.44 16.07
N THR A 391 -32.53 -16.63 15.03
CA THR A 391 -32.11 -15.22 15.20
C THR A 391 -33.17 -14.38 15.91
N ALA A 392 -34.46 -14.62 15.64
CA ALA A 392 -35.56 -13.97 16.35
C ALA A 392 -35.69 -14.44 17.80
N GLU A 393 -35.66 -15.76 18.04
CA GLU A 393 -35.75 -16.34 19.39
C GLU A 393 -34.59 -15.89 20.29
N THR A 394 -33.35 -15.81 19.74
CA THR A 394 -32.17 -15.26 20.45
C THR A 394 -32.32 -13.78 20.81
N ARG A 395 -33.03 -12.99 19.98
CA ARG A 395 -33.31 -11.57 20.24
C ARG A 395 -34.43 -11.37 21.26
N GLU A 396 -35.48 -12.19 21.21
CA GLU A 396 -36.55 -12.15 22.22
C GLU A 396 -36.05 -12.52 23.63
N ALA A 397 -35.13 -13.49 23.73
CA ALA A 397 -34.50 -13.85 25.00
C ALA A 397 -33.78 -12.63 25.65
N LYS A 398 -33.11 -11.81 24.83
CA LYS A 398 -32.46 -10.56 25.28
C LYS A 398 -33.47 -9.43 25.60
N GLY A 399 -34.67 -9.47 25.02
CA GLY A 399 -35.68 -8.41 25.16
C GLY A 399 -36.60 -8.50 26.38
N LYS A 400 -36.63 -9.62 27.10
CA LYS A 400 -37.56 -9.85 28.24
C LYS A 400 -36.96 -9.52 29.63
N GLY A 401 -35.74 -8.97 29.67
CA GLY A 401 -35.08 -8.51 30.89
C GLY A 401 -35.28 -7.01 31.16
N THR A 402 -35.74 -6.67 32.38
CA THR A 402 -36.08 -5.32 32.89
C THR A 402 -37.34 -4.68 32.28
N GLY A 403 -38.32 -4.31 33.12
CA GLY A 403 -39.54 -3.63 32.64
C GLY A 403 -40.87 -3.83 33.41
N ARG A 404 -40.88 -4.30 34.67
CA ARG A 404 -42.12 -4.28 35.50
C ARG A 404 -42.13 -3.06 36.43
N ARG A 405 -42.98 -2.08 36.08
CA ARG A 405 -43.39 -0.95 36.95
C ARG A 405 -44.87 -1.15 37.30
N PRO A 406 -45.25 -1.30 38.59
CA PRO A 406 -46.66 -1.33 38.98
C PRO A 406 -47.23 0.09 39.15
N GLU A 407 -48.49 0.27 38.78
CA GLU A 407 -49.32 1.40 39.19
C GLU A 407 -50.46 0.90 40.08
N ALA A 408 -50.69 1.57 41.21
CA ALA A 408 -51.85 1.39 42.10
C ALA A 408 -51.99 2.65 42.99
N SER A 409 -53.20 2.97 43.46
CA SER A 409 -53.56 4.33 43.87
C SER A 409 -54.17 4.45 45.29
N GLY A 410 -53.46 5.17 46.17
CA GLY A 410 -53.97 5.78 47.43
C GLY A 410 -54.43 4.83 48.56
N PRO A 411 -54.93 5.37 49.70
CA PRO A 411 -54.68 6.72 50.26
C PRO A 411 -54.17 6.71 51.73
N ILE A 412 -53.82 7.91 52.20
CA ILE A 412 -53.21 8.32 53.49
C ILE A 412 -53.76 7.63 54.78
N VAL A 413 -52.86 7.07 55.62
CA VAL A 413 -52.95 7.07 57.11
C VAL A 413 -51.52 7.10 57.71
N ASN A 414 -51.29 7.93 58.75
CA ASN A 414 -50.12 7.87 59.66
C ASN A 414 -50.60 7.30 61.02
N PRO A 415 -49.83 6.47 61.77
CA PRO A 415 -48.85 6.98 62.75
C PRO A 415 -47.62 6.02 62.98
N PRO A 416 -47.00 5.89 64.18
CA PRO A 416 -45.92 6.71 64.73
C PRO A 416 -44.57 5.94 64.90
N PRO A 417 -43.45 6.58 65.28
CA PRO A 417 -42.13 5.94 65.24
C PRO A 417 -41.76 5.09 66.48
N ALA A 418 -41.02 3.99 66.25
CA ALA A 418 -40.40 3.13 67.27
C ALA A 418 -38.88 2.98 67.04
N LYS A 419 -38.14 2.51 68.06
CA LYS A 419 -36.66 2.50 68.11
C LYS A 419 -36.07 1.09 68.08
N ARG A 420 -34.83 0.97 67.57
CA ARG A 420 -33.94 -0.22 67.61
C ARG A 420 -34.47 -1.39 66.71
N GLN A 421 -33.68 -2.41 66.35
CA GLN A 421 -32.38 -2.84 66.88
C GLN A 421 -31.43 -3.39 65.79
N ARG A 422 -30.16 -3.59 66.15
CA ARG A 422 -29.08 -4.17 65.33
C ARG A 422 -29.09 -5.70 65.42
N THR A 423 -29.06 -6.38 64.28
CA THR A 423 -28.58 -7.76 64.11
C THR A 423 -27.81 -7.84 62.80
N GLU A 424 -26.85 -8.76 62.73
CA GLU A 424 -25.89 -8.91 61.63
C GLU A 424 -26.29 -10.08 60.69
N ASP A 425 -25.33 -10.57 59.91
CA ASP A 425 -25.42 -11.67 58.93
C ASP A 425 -26.20 -11.40 57.62
N GLY A 426 -25.46 -11.42 56.51
CA GLY A 426 -25.97 -11.28 55.14
C GLY A 426 -24.85 -11.39 54.11
N THR A 427 -24.70 -12.58 53.50
CA THR A 427 -23.60 -12.90 52.56
C THR A 427 -23.65 -12.07 51.27
N ALA A 428 -22.54 -11.37 50.97
CA ALA A 428 -22.43 -10.55 49.78
C ALA A 428 -22.06 -11.37 48.53
N SER A 429 -23.02 -11.54 47.61
CA SER A 429 -22.75 -12.09 46.28
C SER A 429 -22.12 -11.01 45.38
N SER A 430 -20.91 -11.26 44.87
CA SER A 430 -20.17 -10.28 44.07
C SER A 430 -20.80 -10.07 42.69
N ARG A 431 -21.07 -8.80 42.35
CA ARG A 431 -21.75 -8.41 41.11
C ARG A 431 -20.83 -7.54 40.25
N THR A 432 -20.06 -8.18 39.38
CA THR A 432 -19.11 -7.49 38.50
C THR A 432 -19.81 -6.51 37.57
N THR A 433 -19.26 -5.30 37.44
CA THR A 433 -19.78 -4.26 36.53
C THR A 433 -18.70 -3.87 35.53
N ASN A 434 -19.02 -3.97 34.24
CA ASN A 434 -18.08 -3.65 33.17
C ASN A 434 -17.71 -2.16 33.17
N ARG A 435 -16.43 -1.86 33.44
CA ARG A 435 -15.81 -0.56 33.16
C ARG A 435 -14.64 -0.75 32.20
N ARG A 436 -14.48 0.18 31.26
CA ARG A 436 -13.31 0.26 30.36
C ARG A 436 -12.14 0.90 31.13
N LYS A 437 -10.91 0.44 30.91
CA LYS A 437 -9.71 1.06 31.48
C LYS A 437 -9.57 2.52 30.96
N PRO A 438 -9.30 3.51 31.83
CA PRO A 438 -8.76 4.81 31.40
C PRO A 438 -7.30 4.66 30.97
N LYS A 439 -6.75 5.67 30.26
CA LYS A 439 -5.37 5.65 29.76
C LYS A 439 -4.32 6.33 30.66
N TYR A 440 -4.75 7.07 31.68
CA TYR A 440 -3.88 7.86 32.57
C TYR A 440 -4.42 7.83 34.00
N LEU A 441 -3.52 7.97 34.97
CA LEU A 441 -3.85 8.18 36.38
C LEU A 441 -4.38 9.61 36.60
N PRO A 442 -5.32 9.84 37.56
CA PRO A 442 -5.70 11.18 37.97
C PRO A 442 -4.56 11.85 38.75
N ALA A 443 -4.27 13.13 38.47
CA ALA A 443 -3.24 13.91 39.14
C ALA A 443 -3.63 14.34 40.58
N ASP A 444 -4.91 14.20 40.94
CA ASP A 444 -5.42 14.31 42.30
C ASP A 444 -4.97 13.11 43.15
N GLY A 445 -3.74 13.21 43.68
CA GLY A 445 -2.93 12.19 44.39
C GLY A 445 -3.53 11.60 45.67
N ASN A 446 -4.71 11.00 45.56
CA ASN A 446 -5.40 10.26 46.61
C ASN A 446 -5.84 8.89 46.05
N PHE A 447 -4.86 8.20 45.47
CA PHE A 447 -5.03 6.90 44.83
C PHE A 447 -4.87 5.80 45.88
N SER A 448 -5.93 5.02 46.11
CA SER A 448 -5.90 3.92 47.07
C SER A 448 -5.28 2.68 46.45
N ILE A 449 -4.53 1.89 47.24
CA ILE A 449 -3.93 0.60 46.84
C ILE A 449 -4.89 -0.26 46.01
N VAL A 450 -6.15 -0.38 46.45
CA VAL A 450 -7.21 -1.15 45.76
C VAL A 450 -7.47 -0.67 44.31
N LYS A 451 -7.31 0.64 44.02
CA LYS A 451 -7.40 1.17 42.65
C LYS A 451 -6.14 0.87 41.84
N PHE A 452 -4.96 0.89 42.45
CA PHE A 452 -3.67 0.62 41.82
C PHE A 452 -3.55 -0.85 41.38
N VAL A 453 -3.81 -1.76 42.32
CA VAL A 453 -3.94 -3.21 42.08
C VAL A 453 -4.93 -3.47 40.93
N ALA A 454 -6.12 -2.88 40.98
CA ALA A 454 -7.15 -3.06 39.95
C ALA A 454 -6.87 -2.35 38.60
N TYR A 455 -5.95 -1.38 38.56
CA TYR A 455 -5.56 -0.68 37.33
C TYR A 455 -4.57 -1.52 36.52
N TRP A 456 -3.51 -1.98 37.17
CA TRP A 456 -2.50 -2.86 36.57
C TRP A 456 -3.03 -4.28 36.37
N GLY A 457 -3.81 -4.80 37.33
CA GLY A 457 -4.32 -6.19 37.33
C GLY A 457 -3.48 -7.12 38.20
N LEU A 458 -2.94 -6.59 39.30
CA LEU A 458 -2.18 -7.36 40.30
C LEU A 458 -3.14 -8.20 41.17
N GLY A 459 -2.60 -9.20 41.87
CA GLY A 459 -3.33 -10.14 42.70
C GLY A 459 -3.34 -9.79 44.20
N ASP A 460 -3.67 -10.79 45.01
CA ASP A 460 -3.78 -10.65 46.47
C ASP A 460 -2.39 -10.52 47.14
N ASP A 461 -1.35 -11.18 46.61
CA ASP A 461 0.00 -11.15 47.19
C ASP A 461 0.67 -9.77 46.99
N GLU A 462 0.51 -9.13 45.83
CA GLU A 462 0.96 -7.75 45.60
C GLU A 462 0.12 -6.75 46.41
N THR A 463 -1.16 -7.05 46.65
CA THR A 463 -2.02 -6.26 47.52
C THR A 463 -1.53 -6.33 48.97
N LEU A 464 -1.07 -7.50 49.43
CA LEU A 464 -0.45 -7.68 50.74
C LEU A 464 0.91 -6.96 50.82
N ALA A 465 1.75 -7.07 49.79
CA ALA A 465 3.03 -6.34 49.71
C ALA A 465 2.84 -4.83 49.84
N LEU A 466 1.90 -4.23 49.07
CA LEU A 466 1.55 -2.81 49.19
C LEU A 466 0.92 -2.46 50.55
N ALA A 467 0.13 -3.36 51.14
CA ALA A 467 -0.48 -3.14 52.45
C ALA A 467 0.53 -3.23 53.61
N ASP A 468 1.60 -4.01 53.47
CA ASP A 468 2.71 -4.09 54.44
C ASP A 468 3.75 -2.99 54.21
N LEU A 469 4.03 -2.61 52.96
CA LEU A 469 4.81 -1.42 52.65
C LEU A 469 4.20 -0.20 53.32
N LYS A 470 2.88 0.01 53.16
CA LYS A 470 2.12 1.08 53.83
C LYS A 470 2.24 1.11 55.37
N LYS A 471 2.56 -0.01 56.03
CA LYS A 471 2.77 -0.08 57.49
C LYS A 471 4.21 0.20 57.89
N LYS A 472 5.17 -0.16 57.04
CA LYS A 472 6.62 0.04 57.25
C LYS A 472 7.03 1.47 56.91
N ASP A 473 6.68 1.90 55.71
CA ASP A 473 7.14 3.12 55.08
C ASP A 473 6.06 3.67 54.10
N PRO A 474 5.41 4.81 54.43
CA PRO A 474 4.40 5.41 53.57
C PRO A 474 4.99 6.27 52.45
N GLU A 475 6.28 6.61 52.48
CA GLU A 475 6.94 7.43 51.46
C GLU A 475 7.40 6.51 50.31
N ASN A 476 8.02 5.38 50.62
CA ASN A 476 8.29 4.31 49.65
C ASN A 476 6.99 3.77 49.00
N LEU A 477 5.86 3.75 49.71
CA LEU A 477 4.56 3.43 49.11
C LEU A 477 4.18 4.44 48.01
N GLN A 478 4.39 5.73 48.24
CA GLN A 478 4.06 6.78 47.28
C GLN A 478 4.97 6.64 46.05
N GLN A 479 6.28 6.49 46.26
CA GLN A 479 7.27 6.28 45.19
C GLN A 479 6.94 5.03 44.34
N VAL A 480 6.59 3.90 44.98
CA VAL A 480 6.13 2.69 44.27
C VAL A 480 4.87 2.96 43.43
N MET A 481 3.95 3.79 43.93
CA MET A 481 2.69 4.08 43.25
C MET A 481 2.79 5.15 42.15
N GLU A 482 3.86 5.93 42.12
CA GLU A 482 4.13 6.97 41.12
C GLU A 482 5.11 6.48 40.04
N SER A 483 6.20 5.82 40.42
CA SER A 483 7.31 5.46 39.51
C SER A 483 7.18 4.06 38.88
N PHE A 484 6.24 3.20 39.29
CA PHE A 484 6.07 1.87 38.66
C PHE A 484 5.49 1.96 37.24
N GLN A 485 6.36 1.84 36.23
CA GLN A 485 6.01 1.81 34.81
C GLN A 485 6.58 0.54 34.14
N PRO A 486 5.86 -0.60 34.15
CA PRO A 486 6.32 -1.84 33.54
C PRO A 486 6.41 -1.72 32.02
N SER A 487 7.40 -2.38 31.42
CA SER A 487 7.65 -2.30 29.96
C SER A 487 6.50 -2.90 29.13
N GLN A 488 6.45 -2.51 27.86
CA GLN A 488 5.45 -3.00 26.89
C GLN A 488 5.43 -4.53 26.84
N ASP A 489 6.59 -5.19 26.83
CA ASP A 489 6.70 -6.66 26.77
C ASP A 489 6.17 -7.34 28.04
N VAL A 490 6.41 -6.75 29.23
CA VAL A 490 5.86 -7.24 30.50
C VAL A 490 4.34 -7.08 30.54
N LEU A 491 3.82 -5.97 29.99
CA LEU A 491 2.38 -5.73 29.86
C LEU A 491 1.68 -6.64 28.84
N GLU A 492 2.37 -7.02 27.75
CA GLU A 492 1.84 -7.96 26.75
C GLU A 492 1.95 -9.43 27.20
N ALA A 493 2.98 -9.80 27.96
CA ALA A 493 3.08 -11.10 28.62
C ALA A 493 2.04 -11.26 29.74
N GLY A 494 1.88 -10.22 30.57
CA GLY A 494 0.89 -10.14 31.64
C GLY A 494 1.04 -11.21 32.74
N GLY A 495 0.01 -11.28 33.60
CA GLY A 495 -0.11 -12.29 34.66
C GLY A 495 1.11 -12.33 35.58
N GLU A 496 1.67 -13.53 35.75
CA GLU A 496 2.83 -13.82 36.61
C GLU A 496 4.06 -12.95 36.30
N ASN A 497 4.26 -12.53 35.04
CA ASN A 497 5.41 -11.68 34.67
C ASN A 497 5.23 -10.25 35.15
N LEU A 498 4.00 -9.72 35.10
CA LEU A 498 3.67 -8.39 35.62
C LEU A 498 3.68 -8.37 37.16
N ALA A 499 3.16 -9.44 37.78
CA ALA A 499 3.25 -9.68 39.22
C ALA A 499 4.71 -9.70 39.70
N LYS A 500 5.56 -10.53 39.09
CA LYS A 500 6.99 -10.60 39.43
C LYS A 500 7.69 -9.25 39.21
N SER A 501 7.51 -8.62 38.05
CA SER A 501 8.12 -7.32 37.75
C SER A 501 7.68 -6.21 38.71
N PHE A 502 6.50 -6.33 39.32
CA PHE A 502 6.05 -5.41 40.36
C PHE A 502 6.72 -5.70 41.72
N LEU A 503 6.83 -6.97 42.12
CA LEU A 503 7.48 -7.36 43.37
C LEU A 503 8.99 -7.07 43.35
N ASP A 504 9.69 -7.42 42.25
CA ASP A 504 11.11 -7.09 42.03
C ASP A 504 11.36 -5.56 42.18
N PHE A 505 10.41 -4.73 41.73
CA PHE A 505 10.46 -3.26 41.83
C PHE A 505 10.16 -2.75 43.25
N VAL A 506 9.18 -3.33 43.94
CA VAL A 506 8.90 -3.02 45.36
C VAL A 506 10.13 -3.31 46.22
N ASP A 507 10.79 -4.45 46.02
CA ASP A 507 12.02 -4.80 46.75
C ASP A 507 13.18 -3.87 46.38
N ALA A 508 13.32 -3.43 45.12
CA ALA A 508 14.32 -2.45 44.71
C ALA A 508 14.16 -1.08 45.42
N VAL A 509 12.91 -0.58 45.53
CA VAL A 509 12.62 0.64 46.31
C VAL A 509 12.87 0.41 47.81
N CYS A 510 12.41 -0.72 48.38
CA CYS A 510 12.60 -1.03 49.80
C CYS A 510 14.07 -1.23 50.21
N GLU A 511 14.94 -1.66 49.30
CA GLU A 511 16.38 -1.78 49.52
C GLU A 511 17.13 -0.45 49.27
N GLY A 512 16.47 0.62 48.82
CA GLY A 512 17.11 1.87 48.43
C GLY A 512 17.98 1.75 47.17
N ARG A 513 17.73 0.75 46.32
CA ARG A 513 18.41 0.55 45.02
C ARG A 513 17.72 1.27 43.87
N PHE A 514 16.59 1.95 44.15
CA PHE A 514 15.96 2.87 43.22
C PHE A 514 16.56 4.27 43.42
N GLU A 515 17.81 4.42 42.98
CA GLU A 515 18.33 5.74 42.62
C GLU A 515 17.63 6.14 41.32
N GLU A 516 17.00 7.30 41.28
CA GLU A 516 16.56 7.87 40.01
C GLU A 516 17.83 8.28 39.25
N GLU A 517 17.99 7.80 37.99
CA GLU A 517 18.91 8.44 37.05
C GLU A 517 18.34 9.84 36.76
N GLU A 518 18.65 10.81 37.61
CA GLU A 518 18.41 12.22 37.32
C GLU A 518 19.19 12.57 36.06
N ASP A 519 18.46 12.92 34.98
CA ASP A 519 19.05 13.41 33.73
C ASP A 519 19.74 14.76 33.98
N GLU A 520 21.00 14.74 34.45
CA GLU A 520 21.88 15.91 34.60
C GLU A 520 22.29 16.47 33.21
N ASP A 521 21.33 17.07 32.52
CA ASP A 521 21.39 17.59 31.14
C ASP A 521 22.33 18.82 30.96
N ASP A 522 23.25 19.05 31.91
CA ASP A 522 24.14 20.22 32.02
C ASP A 522 25.58 19.84 32.46
N GLU A 523 26.09 18.66 32.04
CA GLU A 523 27.52 18.27 32.17
C GLU A 523 28.45 19.27 31.44
N GLN A 524 28.85 20.35 32.13
CA GLN A 524 29.97 21.19 31.69
C GLN A 524 31.27 20.38 31.79
N ARG A 525 31.88 20.08 30.64
CA ARG A 525 33.19 19.40 30.55
C ARG A 525 34.17 19.96 31.58
N THR A 526 34.80 19.10 32.37
CA THR A 526 35.83 19.54 33.30
C THR A 526 37.03 20.13 32.52
N PRO A 527 37.83 21.03 33.14
CA PRO A 527 39.02 21.59 32.48
C PRO A 527 40.08 20.55 32.05
N GLU A 528 40.01 19.33 32.60
CA GLU A 528 40.87 18.21 32.19
C GLU A 528 40.29 17.43 30.99
N GLU A 529 38.97 17.25 30.94
CA GLU A 529 38.29 16.68 29.76
C GLU A 529 38.41 17.61 28.55
N GLU A 530 38.23 18.92 28.71
CA GLU A 530 38.42 19.89 27.63
C GLU A 530 39.87 19.89 27.10
N LYS A 531 40.85 19.73 28.00
CA LYS A 531 42.26 19.58 27.62
C LYS A 531 42.53 18.25 26.89
N ASN A 532 41.88 17.16 27.29
CA ASN A 532 41.99 15.87 26.60
C ASN A 532 41.29 15.90 25.22
N TYR A 533 40.17 16.62 25.11
CA TYR A 533 39.45 16.90 23.87
C TYR A 533 40.32 17.70 22.90
N GLN A 534 40.84 18.85 23.32
CA GLN A 534 41.75 19.68 22.51
C GLN A 534 42.98 18.87 22.04
N LYS A 535 43.59 18.10 22.95
CA LYS A 535 44.72 17.21 22.61
C LYS A 535 44.33 16.12 21.60
N PHE A 536 43.11 15.58 21.65
CA PHE A 536 42.62 14.62 20.67
C PHE A 536 42.55 15.24 19.27
N PHE A 537 41.97 16.43 19.14
CA PHE A 537 41.91 17.18 17.88
C PHE A 537 43.29 17.51 17.30
N GLU A 538 44.22 17.96 18.16
CA GLU A 538 45.61 18.24 17.78
C GLU A 538 46.40 16.98 17.35
N THR A 539 46.20 15.85 18.04
CA THR A 539 46.91 14.59 17.78
C THR A 539 46.52 13.96 16.44
N TRP A 540 45.25 14.11 16.04
CA TRP A 540 44.69 13.46 14.84
C TRP A 540 44.46 14.42 13.67
N HIS A 541 44.88 15.69 13.81
CA HIS A 541 44.71 16.77 12.82
C HIS A 541 43.26 16.92 12.31
N LEU A 542 42.29 16.74 13.21
CA LEU A 542 40.88 16.80 12.89
C LEU A 542 40.44 18.26 12.68
N THR A 543 39.67 18.50 11.62
CA THR A 543 39.19 19.84 11.28
C THR A 543 37.95 20.24 12.11
N ASN A 544 37.60 21.53 12.06
CA ASN A 544 36.41 22.10 12.70
C ASN A 544 35.09 21.37 12.36
N ALA A 545 35.02 20.60 11.27
CA ALA A 545 33.84 19.80 10.93
C ALA A 545 33.69 18.58 11.87
N ALA A 546 34.80 17.93 12.25
CA ALA A 546 34.78 16.87 13.26
C ALA A 546 34.52 17.42 14.68
N ASP A 547 35.00 18.63 14.97
CA ASP A 547 34.75 19.33 16.24
C ASP A 547 33.25 19.65 16.38
N TYR A 548 32.65 20.24 15.35
CA TYR A 548 31.21 20.50 15.31
C TYR A 548 30.38 19.21 15.51
N VAL A 549 30.74 18.12 14.84
CA VAL A 549 30.08 16.81 15.02
C VAL A 549 30.23 16.29 16.45
N MET A 550 31.42 16.36 17.04
CA MET A 550 31.64 15.94 18.43
C MET A 550 30.87 16.79 19.45
N GLN A 551 30.72 18.09 19.20
CA GLN A 551 29.91 18.97 20.04
C GLN A 551 28.40 18.65 19.98
N GLN A 552 27.92 17.89 18.97
CA GLN A 552 26.52 17.40 18.93
C GLN A 552 26.34 16.03 19.62
N ILE A 553 27.41 15.41 20.13
CA ILE A 553 27.39 14.10 20.81
C ILE A 553 27.37 14.35 22.34
N PRO A 554 26.54 13.65 23.15
CA PRO A 554 26.53 13.78 24.61
C PRO A 554 27.90 13.52 25.28
N GLY A 555 28.21 14.20 26.39
CA GLY A 555 29.54 14.20 27.03
C GLY A 555 30.10 12.81 27.36
N LYS A 556 29.25 11.91 27.90
CA LYS A 556 29.55 10.47 28.09
C LYS A 556 30.02 9.79 26.79
N LEU A 557 29.29 10.00 25.69
CA LEU A 557 29.60 9.40 24.39
C LEU A 557 30.81 10.05 23.70
N GLN A 558 31.09 11.34 23.96
CA GLN A 558 32.36 11.95 23.54
C GLN A 558 33.56 11.24 24.20
N ARG A 559 33.46 10.93 25.51
CA ARG A 559 34.49 10.21 26.27
C ARG A 559 34.68 8.78 25.72
N ASP A 560 33.60 8.04 25.53
CA ASP A 560 33.65 6.68 24.99
C ASP A 560 34.22 6.62 23.56
N LEU A 561 33.85 7.58 22.70
CA LEU A 561 34.32 7.66 21.32
C LEU A 561 35.83 7.99 21.26
N ILE A 562 36.30 8.99 22.03
CA ILE A 562 37.73 9.34 22.13
C ILE A 562 38.54 8.15 22.68
N SER A 563 38.03 7.50 23.73
CA SER A 563 38.65 6.31 24.35
C SER A 563 38.78 5.16 23.33
N THR A 564 37.70 4.85 22.61
CA THR A 564 37.68 3.78 21.62
C THR A 564 38.58 4.09 20.42
N PHE A 565 38.66 5.35 19.99
CA PHE A 565 39.53 5.77 18.89
C PHE A 565 41.02 5.64 19.25
N PHE A 566 41.42 6.03 20.46
CA PHE A 566 42.77 5.75 20.98
C PHE A 566 43.02 4.24 21.20
N GLY A 567 42.00 3.48 21.58
CA GLY A 567 42.06 2.04 21.82
C GLY A 567 42.13 1.15 20.57
N ALA A 568 41.90 1.70 19.37
CA ALA A 568 41.79 0.94 18.11
C ALA A 568 42.91 1.22 17.07
N PRO A 569 44.21 1.26 17.44
CA PRO A 569 45.30 1.71 16.55
C PRO A 569 45.54 0.79 15.33
N SER A 570 44.93 -0.39 15.27
CA SER A 570 45.03 -1.34 14.15
C SER A 570 44.06 -1.07 12.99
N ARG A 571 43.19 -0.06 13.10
CA ARG A 571 42.22 0.32 12.03
C ARG A 571 42.64 1.55 11.21
N LEU A 572 43.83 2.11 11.44
CA LEU A 572 44.35 3.32 10.79
C LEU A 572 45.78 3.11 10.25
N PRO A 573 46.26 3.92 9.29
CA PRO A 573 47.63 3.81 8.77
C PRO A 573 48.70 4.10 9.85
N PRO A 574 49.92 3.53 9.72
CA PRO A 574 50.91 3.52 10.80
C PRO A 574 51.49 4.90 11.13
N HIS A 575 51.64 5.15 12.43
CA HIS A 575 51.82 6.48 13.04
C HIS A 575 53.16 7.20 12.77
N ASN A 576 54.11 6.58 12.04
CA ASN A 576 55.53 6.95 12.06
C ASN A 576 56.01 7.87 10.91
N GLU A 577 55.15 8.23 9.95
CA GLU A 577 55.53 9.10 8.81
C GLU A 577 54.83 10.47 8.82
N VAL A 578 54.12 10.81 9.91
CA VAL A 578 53.28 12.03 10.09
C VAL A 578 54.11 13.35 10.21
N GLY A 579 55.37 13.35 9.78
CA GLY A 579 56.30 14.48 9.94
C GLY A 579 56.02 15.70 9.03
N ASN A 580 55.26 15.53 7.94
CA ASN A 580 54.73 16.59 7.09
C ASN A 580 53.50 16.03 6.34
N LEU A 581 52.29 16.21 6.88
CA LEU A 581 51.05 15.99 6.13
C LEU A 581 50.68 17.26 5.35
N ASP A 582 50.12 17.10 4.15
CA ASP A 582 49.59 18.22 3.37
C ASP A 582 48.11 18.48 3.74
N LEU A 583 47.57 19.64 3.37
CA LEU A 583 46.22 20.07 3.79
C LEU A 583 45.10 19.08 3.42
N GLY A 584 45.30 18.24 2.39
CA GLY A 584 44.33 17.22 1.99
C GLY A 584 44.22 16.02 2.95
N ASP A 585 45.26 15.73 3.75
CA ASP A 585 45.27 14.56 4.63
C ASP A 585 44.41 14.78 5.89
N ALA A 586 44.31 16.03 6.36
CA ALA A 586 43.44 16.43 7.47
C ALA A 586 41.95 16.23 7.14
N ASP A 587 41.54 16.49 5.89
CA ASP A 587 40.18 16.23 5.40
C ASP A 587 39.89 14.71 5.33
N ILE A 588 40.89 13.90 4.96
CA ILE A 588 40.77 12.42 4.96
C ILE A 588 40.60 11.89 6.39
N MET A 589 41.41 12.37 7.35
CA MET A 589 41.30 11.98 8.75
C MET A 589 39.97 12.43 9.37
N THR A 590 39.53 13.67 9.08
CA THR A 590 38.20 14.19 9.45
C THR A 590 37.08 13.27 8.92
N ARG A 591 37.13 12.90 7.64
CA ARG A 591 36.12 12.03 7.02
C ARG A 591 36.09 10.63 7.63
N ASN A 592 37.26 10.02 7.86
CA ASN A 592 37.36 8.70 8.47
C ASN A 592 36.85 8.71 9.92
N PHE A 593 37.14 9.78 10.67
CA PHE A 593 36.61 9.99 12.01
C PHE A 593 35.07 10.11 12.04
N ILE A 594 34.47 10.91 11.16
CA ILE A 594 33.00 11.04 11.08
C ILE A 594 32.34 9.71 10.70
N LEU A 595 32.94 8.92 9.81
CA LEU A 595 32.46 7.57 9.46
C LEU A 595 32.58 6.58 10.63
N PHE A 596 33.64 6.66 11.43
CA PHE A 596 33.80 5.87 12.65
C PHE A 596 32.76 6.24 13.72
N ALA A 597 32.58 7.55 13.97
CA ALA A 597 31.59 8.07 14.91
C ALA A 597 30.17 7.59 14.58
N ARG A 598 29.81 7.64 13.29
CA ARG A 598 28.53 7.15 12.76
C ARG A 598 28.26 5.69 13.10
N GLU A 599 29.23 4.80 12.87
CA GLU A 599 29.01 3.36 13.09
C GLU A 599 29.05 3.01 14.59
N LEU A 600 29.89 3.69 15.38
CA LEU A 600 29.90 3.53 16.84
C LEU A 600 28.54 3.89 17.47
N LEU A 601 27.94 5.01 17.07
CA LEU A 601 26.61 5.44 17.55
C LEU A 601 25.49 4.48 17.13
N ARG A 602 25.65 3.85 15.96
CA ARG A 602 24.70 2.86 15.41
C ARG A 602 24.72 1.55 16.18
N ASP A 603 25.91 1.02 16.48
CA ASP A 603 26.08 -0.25 17.20
C ASP A 603 25.47 -0.22 18.62
N HIS A 604 25.49 0.95 19.26
CA HIS A 604 24.96 1.15 20.62
C HIS A 604 23.47 1.54 20.67
N SER A 605 22.77 1.58 19.52
CA SER A 605 21.32 1.89 19.44
C SER A 605 20.90 3.25 20.04
N TYR A 606 21.78 4.27 19.98
CA TYR A 606 21.50 5.60 20.51
C TYR A 606 20.54 6.42 19.63
N ASP A 607 20.18 7.62 20.13
CA ASP A 607 19.15 8.49 19.57
C ASP A 607 19.26 8.69 18.04
N VAL A 608 18.10 8.56 17.41
CA VAL A 608 17.88 8.78 15.98
C VAL A 608 18.15 10.24 15.59
N GLY A 609 17.93 11.21 16.50
CA GLY A 609 18.32 12.61 16.31
C GLY A 609 19.82 12.80 16.11
N ALA A 610 20.66 12.21 16.98
CA ALA A 610 22.12 12.24 16.82
C ALA A 610 22.58 11.63 15.48
N MET A 611 22.00 10.48 15.06
CA MET A 611 22.29 9.92 13.73
C MET A 611 21.82 10.84 12.59
N GLN A 612 20.63 11.46 12.69
CA GLN A 612 20.12 12.38 11.68
C GLN A 612 20.94 13.69 11.56
N MET A 613 21.55 14.15 12.65
CA MET A 613 22.45 15.31 12.64
C MET A 613 23.73 14.99 11.83
N ILE A 614 24.30 13.80 12.01
CA ILE A 614 25.47 13.32 11.25
C ILE A 614 25.11 13.05 9.78
N ASP A 615 23.98 12.39 9.51
CA ASP A 615 23.49 12.16 8.13
C ASP A 615 23.08 13.46 7.41
N GLY A 616 22.75 14.53 8.15
CA GLY A 616 22.48 15.86 7.60
C GLY A 616 23.71 16.56 7.03
N TYR A 617 24.93 16.13 7.41
CA TYR A 617 26.18 16.79 7.05
C TYR A 617 26.71 16.35 5.67
N HIS A 618 25.96 16.70 4.61
CA HIS A 618 26.48 16.59 3.24
C HIS A 618 27.75 17.42 3.06
N LEU A 619 28.85 16.77 2.66
CA LEU A 619 30.10 17.41 2.25
C LEU A 619 29.93 18.20 0.94
N ASP A 620 29.43 19.43 1.04
CA ASP A 620 29.31 20.35 -0.09
C ASP A 620 30.68 20.95 -0.45
N GLU A 621 31.30 20.40 -1.50
CA GLU A 621 32.65 20.77 -1.97
C GLU A 621 32.76 22.26 -2.39
N SER A 622 31.65 22.98 -2.52
CA SER A 622 31.66 24.42 -2.85
C SER A 622 32.30 25.28 -1.76
N VAL A 623 32.24 24.87 -0.49
CA VAL A 623 32.84 25.61 0.64
C VAL A 623 34.37 25.59 0.58
N LEU A 624 34.96 24.47 0.14
CA LEU A 624 36.42 24.25 0.11
C LEU A 624 37.16 25.08 -0.96
N ARG A 625 36.45 25.66 -1.94
CA ARG A 625 37.07 26.38 -3.08
C ARG A 625 37.17 27.90 -2.90
N SER A 626 36.75 28.44 -1.75
CA SER A 626 36.60 29.89 -1.54
C SER A 626 37.84 30.63 -0.98
N LYS A 627 39.01 30.53 -1.64
CA LYS A 627 40.13 31.49 -1.50
C LYS A 627 41.17 31.34 -2.64
N GLY A 628 41.05 32.17 -3.68
CA GLY A 628 41.95 32.11 -4.85
C GLY A 628 41.76 33.26 -5.83
N ASN A 629 42.05 34.50 -5.42
CA ASN A 629 41.97 35.67 -6.32
C ASN A 629 43.11 35.66 -7.35
N GLY A 630 42.76 35.50 -8.63
CA GLY A 630 43.71 35.54 -9.76
C GLY A 630 43.09 36.18 -11.00
N SER A 631 43.76 37.20 -11.56
CA SER A 631 43.12 38.13 -12.51
C SER A 631 43.06 37.65 -13.97
N GLY A 632 41.86 37.73 -14.56
CA GLY A 632 41.65 38.54 -15.77
C GLY A 632 41.55 37.88 -17.16
N LYS A 633 40.80 38.59 -18.03
CA LYS A 633 40.69 38.48 -19.50
C LYS A 633 39.91 37.30 -20.09
N THR A 634 38.79 37.65 -20.73
CA THR A 634 38.03 36.83 -21.69
C THR A 634 38.75 36.71 -23.04
N PRO A 635 38.63 35.56 -23.73
CA PRO A 635 38.74 35.51 -25.18
C PRO A 635 37.47 35.00 -25.89
N GLN A 636 37.00 35.88 -26.78
CA GLN A 636 36.27 35.71 -28.04
C GLN A 636 36.12 34.30 -28.66
N LYS A 637 34.97 34.07 -29.32
CA LYS A 637 34.64 32.85 -30.10
C LYS A 637 35.61 32.61 -31.27
N SER A 638 35.95 31.34 -31.52
CA SER A 638 36.46 30.85 -32.82
C SER A 638 35.89 29.46 -33.13
N ASN A 639 35.71 29.15 -34.42
CA ASN A 639 35.03 27.92 -34.86
C ASN A 639 36.01 26.77 -35.13
N GLY A 640 35.54 25.54 -34.84
CA GLY A 640 35.74 24.39 -35.71
C GLY A 640 37.16 23.87 -35.96
N ARG A 641 37.65 22.99 -35.07
CA ARG A 641 38.55 21.91 -35.48
C ARG A 641 38.37 20.69 -34.57
N THR A 642 38.18 19.52 -35.17
CA THR A 642 38.24 18.24 -34.46
C THR A 642 39.68 17.95 -34.07
N VAL A 643 39.90 17.66 -32.79
CA VAL A 643 41.18 17.21 -32.23
C VAL A 643 40.88 16.00 -31.37
N ASP A 644 41.56 14.89 -31.60
CA ASP A 644 41.37 13.67 -30.81
C ASP A 644 41.75 13.92 -29.36
N ARG A 645 40.75 13.81 -28.48
CA ARG A 645 40.94 13.90 -27.03
C ARG A 645 40.99 12.50 -26.44
N SER A 646 42.20 11.97 -26.28
CA SER A 646 42.51 10.92 -25.30
C SER A 646 42.46 11.48 -23.87
N GLY A 647 41.36 12.14 -23.50
CA GLY A 647 41.13 12.64 -22.16
C GLY A 647 40.84 11.47 -21.21
N SER A 648 41.33 11.55 -19.97
CA SER A 648 41.01 10.54 -18.96
C SER A 648 39.51 10.54 -18.69
N PHE A 649 38.84 9.45 -19.02
CA PHE A 649 37.39 9.28 -18.87
C PHE A 649 37.14 8.71 -17.47
N ASP A 650 36.96 9.63 -16.50
CA ASP A 650 36.68 9.33 -15.09
C ASP A 650 35.20 9.01 -14.88
N LEU A 651 34.93 7.73 -14.64
CA LEU A 651 33.59 7.20 -14.44
C LEU A 651 32.95 7.66 -13.13
N ASN A 652 33.74 8.02 -12.10
CA ASN A 652 33.20 8.49 -10.83
C ASN A 652 32.55 9.88 -10.97
N LEU A 653 33.00 10.67 -11.95
CA LEU A 653 32.39 11.95 -12.33
C LEU A 653 31.31 11.80 -13.42
N GLU A 654 31.51 10.90 -14.38
CA GLU A 654 30.56 10.74 -15.49
C GLU A 654 29.30 9.91 -15.15
N ILE A 655 29.38 8.91 -14.26
CA ILE A 655 28.21 8.12 -13.86
C ILE A 655 27.13 8.97 -13.15
N PRO A 656 27.44 9.72 -12.07
CA PRO A 656 26.42 10.52 -11.38
C PRO A 656 25.80 11.58 -12.29
N LYS A 657 26.65 12.28 -13.06
CA LYS A 657 26.23 13.31 -14.01
C LYS A 657 25.31 12.76 -15.11
N PHE A 658 25.62 11.57 -15.65
CA PHE A 658 24.75 10.91 -16.62
C PHE A 658 23.42 10.50 -15.98
N CYS A 659 23.45 9.90 -14.78
CA CYS A 659 22.24 9.49 -14.07
C CYS A 659 21.33 10.70 -13.75
N GLU A 660 21.90 11.84 -13.35
CA GLU A 660 21.16 13.09 -13.15
C GLU A 660 20.56 13.61 -14.48
N GLU A 661 21.36 13.77 -15.53
CA GLU A 661 20.91 14.29 -16.84
C GLU A 661 19.79 13.43 -17.43
N LYS A 662 19.91 12.10 -17.30
CA LYS A 662 18.96 11.12 -17.83
C LYS A 662 17.81 10.80 -16.88
N ARG A 663 17.87 11.22 -15.62
CA ARG A 663 16.92 10.92 -14.53
C ARG A 663 16.78 9.42 -14.25
N VAL A 664 17.91 8.76 -14.11
CA VAL A 664 18.03 7.39 -13.60
C VAL A 664 17.95 7.43 -12.06
N SER A 665 17.25 6.50 -11.43
CA SER A 665 17.16 6.44 -9.96
C SER A 665 18.44 5.98 -9.28
N ILE A 666 18.62 6.37 -8.01
CA ILE A 666 19.83 6.10 -7.22
C ILE A 666 20.13 4.60 -7.06
N GLU A 667 19.11 3.77 -6.96
CA GLU A 667 19.21 2.29 -6.92
C GLU A 667 19.88 1.75 -8.19
N VAL A 668 19.51 2.31 -9.36
CA VAL A 668 20.07 1.93 -10.66
C VAL A 668 21.45 2.55 -10.90
N THR A 669 21.73 3.72 -10.32
CA THR A 669 23.08 4.30 -10.26
C THR A 669 24.02 3.42 -9.42
N GLN A 670 23.59 2.96 -8.25
CA GLN A 670 24.37 2.07 -7.39
C GLN A 670 24.67 0.75 -8.10
N TRP A 671 23.67 0.11 -8.70
CA TRP A 671 23.88 -1.09 -9.53
C TRP A 671 24.84 -0.83 -10.72
N LEU A 672 24.84 0.37 -11.31
CA LEU A 672 25.79 0.69 -12.38
C LEU A 672 27.24 0.73 -11.88
N HIS A 673 27.49 1.14 -10.63
CA HIS A 673 28.84 1.09 -10.03
C HIS A 673 29.34 -0.35 -9.79
N GLU A 674 28.45 -1.33 -9.63
CA GLU A 674 28.77 -2.76 -9.49
C GLU A 674 29.15 -3.43 -10.84
N VAL A 675 28.72 -2.85 -11.97
CA VAL A 675 29.03 -3.35 -13.32
C VAL A 675 30.50 -3.08 -13.68
N PRO A 676 31.23 -4.01 -14.34
CA PRO A 676 32.62 -3.78 -14.72
C PRO A 676 32.88 -2.50 -15.53
N THR A 677 33.99 -1.81 -15.23
CA THR A 677 34.43 -0.50 -15.76
C THR A 677 34.34 -0.37 -17.28
N SER A 678 34.67 -1.43 -18.02
CA SER A 678 34.57 -1.50 -19.48
C SER A 678 33.12 -1.46 -19.98
N THR A 679 32.23 -2.15 -19.27
CA THR A 679 30.80 -2.22 -19.58
C THR A 679 30.07 -0.97 -19.12
N GLN A 680 30.47 -0.32 -18.02
CA GLN A 680 30.01 1.02 -17.64
C GLN A 680 30.22 2.02 -18.79
N LYS A 681 31.44 2.10 -19.35
CA LYS A 681 31.73 2.97 -20.50
C LYS A 681 30.87 2.62 -21.72
N ALA A 682 30.70 1.33 -22.01
CA ALA A 682 29.81 0.89 -23.10
C ALA A 682 28.35 1.29 -22.88
N ILE A 683 27.84 1.24 -21.64
CA ILE A 683 26.47 1.65 -21.30
C ILE A 683 26.28 3.15 -21.49
N LEU A 684 27.17 3.97 -20.91
CA LEU A 684 27.10 5.43 -20.99
C LEU A 684 27.19 5.94 -22.44
N GLN A 685 28.06 5.34 -23.25
CA GLN A 685 28.29 5.75 -24.64
C GLN A 685 27.17 5.34 -25.60
N ASN A 686 26.52 4.18 -25.38
CA ASN A 686 25.57 3.60 -26.34
C ASN A 686 24.09 3.81 -25.96
N PHE A 687 23.77 4.21 -24.72
CA PHE A 687 22.38 4.41 -24.29
C PHE A 687 21.78 5.74 -24.77
N ASN A 688 21.19 5.74 -25.96
CA ASN A 688 20.47 6.89 -26.54
C ASN A 688 18.97 6.61 -26.72
N PRO A 689 18.16 6.68 -25.64
CA PRO A 689 16.72 6.42 -25.71
C PRO A 689 15.97 7.57 -26.40
N LYS A 690 15.11 7.23 -27.37
CA LYS A 690 14.29 8.21 -28.10
C LYS A 690 13.28 8.88 -27.16
N ASP A 691 13.05 10.19 -27.32
CA ASP A 691 12.20 11.05 -26.46
C ASP A 691 10.81 10.50 -26.05
N ARG A 692 10.27 9.59 -26.84
CA ARG A 692 8.96 8.93 -26.70
C ARG A 692 8.90 7.83 -25.63
N HIS A 693 10.02 7.50 -24.95
CA HIS A 693 10.07 6.41 -23.97
C HIS A 693 10.18 6.86 -22.49
N LYS A 694 9.88 8.13 -22.18
CA LYS A 694 10.02 8.75 -20.84
C LYS A 694 9.09 8.20 -19.74
N ALA A 695 8.28 7.18 -20.03
CA ALA A 695 7.28 6.63 -19.09
C ALA A 695 7.85 5.60 -18.09
N ASN A 696 8.98 4.97 -18.40
CA ASN A 696 9.64 4.02 -17.48
C ASN A 696 11.15 3.93 -17.77
N PHE A 697 11.89 4.98 -17.41
CA PHE A 697 13.27 5.20 -17.87
C PHE A 697 14.26 4.20 -17.25
N ASP A 698 14.14 3.93 -15.95
CA ASP A 698 14.96 2.95 -15.23
C ASP A 698 14.82 1.54 -15.79
N SER A 699 13.60 1.08 -16.06
CA SER A 699 13.38 -0.24 -16.66
C SER A 699 13.98 -0.33 -18.07
N LEU A 700 13.94 0.75 -18.85
CA LEU A 700 14.57 0.80 -20.18
C LEU A 700 16.11 0.81 -20.09
N PHE A 701 16.67 1.55 -19.12
CA PHE A 701 18.11 1.59 -18.85
C PHE A 701 18.61 0.22 -18.35
N LEU A 702 17.98 -0.36 -17.34
CA LEU A 702 18.30 -1.69 -16.81
C LEU A 702 18.20 -2.78 -17.90
N ALA A 703 17.15 -2.76 -18.73
CA ALA A 703 17.01 -3.72 -19.83
C ALA A 703 18.17 -3.60 -20.84
N PHE A 704 18.55 -2.37 -21.20
CA PHE A 704 19.68 -2.10 -22.09
C PHE A 704 21.02 -2.50 -21.46
N ALA A 705 21.26 -2.09 -20.21
CA ALA A 705 22.50 -2.34 -19.49
C ALA A 705 22.71 -3.83 -19.22
N ARG A 706 21.68 -4.56 -18.77
CA ARG A 706 21.71 -6.02 -18.65
C ARG A 706 21.92 -6.70 -20.01
N GLY A 707 21.40 -6.13 -21.10
CA GLY A 707 21.68 -6.56 -22.47
C GLY A 707 23.15 -6.37 -22.89
N LEU A 708 23.78 -5.26 -22.48
CA LEU A 708 25.21 -5.02 -22.70
C LEU A 708 26.09 -5.93 -21.85
N VAL A 709 25.79 -6.09 -20.56
CA VAL A 709 26.52 -7.01 -19.65
C VAL A 709 26.53 -8.43 -20.22
N ARG A 710 25.38 -8.95 -20.68
CA ARG A 710 25.29 -10.27 -21.34
C ARG A 710 26.10 -10.37 -22.64
N LYS A 711 26.41 -9.24 -23.28
CA LYS A 711 27.20 -9.19 -24.53
C LYS A 711 28.71 -9.03 -24.25
N THR A 712 29.09 -8.37 -23.15
CA THR A 712 30.49 -8.19 -22.76
C THR A 712 31.04 -9.34 -21.91
N SER A 713 30.20 -10.09 -21.20
CA SER A 713 30.58 -11.32 -20.48
C SER A 713 30.72 -12.56 -21.38
N GLY A 714 30.73 -12.38 -22.70
CA GLY A 714 30.53 -13.43 -23.70
C GLY A 714 31.80 -14.10 -24.21
N GLU A 715 32.69 -14.58 -23.34
CA GLU A 715 33.69 -15.60 -23.73
C GLU A 715 34.27 -16.43 -22.55
N SER A 716 34.31 -15.88 -21.34
CA SER A 716 34.57 -16.65 -20.10
C SER A 716 33.59 -16.25 -18.98
N GLY A 717 32.78 -17.20 -18.52
CA GLY A 717 31.60 -16.95 -17.70
C GLY A 717 31.85 -16.81 -16.20
N GLU A 718 32.55 -15.77 -15.78
CA GLU A 718 32.65 -15.38 -14.36
C GLU A 718 31.59 -14.32 -14.01
N ILE A 719 30.70 -14.64 -13.07
CA ILE A 719 29.71 -13.71 -12.51
C ILE A 719 30.00 -13.63 -11.01
N VAL A 720 30.52 -12.49 -10.56
CA VAL A 720 30.67 -12.20 -9.14
C VAL A 720 29.28 -12.03 -8.53
N VAL A 721 28.91 -12.95 -7.64
CA VAL A 721 27.69 -12.86 -6.83
C VAL A 721 28.04 -12.04 -5.58
N PRO A 722 27.28 -10.98 -5.23
CA PRO A 722 27.48 -10.26 -3.98
C PRO A 722 27.35 -11.21 -2.78
N THR A 723 28.34 -11.22 -1.89
CA THR A 723 28.33 -12.03 -0.68
C THR A 723 27.41 -11.41 0.37
N ASP A 724 26.19 -11.93 0.43
CA ASP A 724 25.15 -11.51 1.36
C ASP A 724 25.51 -11.90 2.82
N SER A 725 25.61 -10.92 3.72
CA SER A 725 26.02 -11.11 5.12
C SER A 725 24.94 -11.77 6.01
N SER A 726 23.79 -12.11 5.44
CA SER A 726 22.59 -12.61 6.14
C SER A 726 22.68 -14.01 6.78
N PHE A 727 23.85 -14.66 6.82
CA PHE A 727 23.97 -16.09 7.21
C PHE A 727 24.41 -16.38 8.66
N GLU A 728 25.07 -15.46 9.37
CA GLU A 728 25.56 -15.76 10.74
C GLU A 728 24.42 -15.97 11.74
N HIS A 729 23.33 -15.20 11.60
CA HIS A 729 22.15 -15.29 12.46
C HIS A 729 21.37 -16.62 12.32
N LEU A 730 21.61 -17.39 11.25
CA LEU A 730 21.14 -18.78 11.12
C LEU A 730 22.11 -19.78 11.74
N ARG A 731 23.42 -19.53 11.66
CA ARG A 731 24.48 -20.39 12.23
C ARG A 731 24.33 -20.51 13.74
N GLU A 732 24.14 -19.39 14.42
CA GLU A 732 23.97 -19.32 15.87
C GLU A 732 22.71 -20.07 16.35
N ARG A 733 21.59 -19.92 15.63
CA ARG A 733 20.32 -20.61 15.94
C ARG A 733 20.36 -22.12 15.75
N VAL A 734 21.26 -22.65 14.91
CA VAL A 734 21.50 -24.10 14.80
C VAL A 734 22.36 -24.59 15.96
N SER A 735 23.50 -23.94 16.23
CA SER A 735 24.40 -24.32 17.33
C SER A 735 23.82 -24.08 18.74
N ALA A 736 22.73 -23.32 18.88
CA ALA A 736 21.92 -23.27 20.10
C ALA A 736 21.05 -24.53 20.27
N LYS A 737 20.52 -25.09 19.16
CA LYS A 737 19.58 -26.22 19.20
C LYS A 737 20.26 -27.57 19.41
N GLU A 738 21.50 -27.73 18.95
CA GLU A 738 22.33 -28.93 19.18
C GLU A 738 22.76 -29.11 20.66
N ARG A 739 22.65 -28.05 21.49
CA ARG A 739 22.93 -28.13 22.94
C ARG A 739 21.74 -28.64 23.76
N ALA A 740 20.52 -28.58 23.21
CA ALA A 740 19.29 -29.01 23.87
C ALA A 740 19.03 -30.50 23.59
N GLY A 741 19.81 -31.37 24.25
CA GLY A 741 19.84 -32.81 23.98
C GLY A 741 18.60 -33.57 24.44
N GLU A 742 17.54 -33.58 23.63
CA GLU A 742 16.36 -34.44 23.79
C GLU A 742 16.34 -35.54 22.71
N GLY A 743 16.33 -36.81 23.12
CA GLY A 743 16.54 -37.96 22.23
C GLY A 743 15.26 -38.57 21.65
N ASN A 744 15.37 -39.13 20.44
CA ASN A 744 14.29 -39.92 19.80
C ASN A 744 14.91 -41.07 18.95
N PRO A 745 14.52 -42.35 19.10
CA PRO A 745 15.36 -43.48 18.68
C PRO A 745 15.15 -43.90 17.21
N LEU A 746 15.66 -43.10 16.27
CA LEU A 746 15.78 -43.47 14.84
C LEU A 746 17.17 -43.19 14.22
N SER A 747 18.15 -42.74 15.00
CA SER A 747 19.48 -42.31 14.55
C SER A 747 20.45 -43.48 14.23
N SER A 748 19.98 -44.55 13.59
CA SER A 748 20.76 -45.77 13.29
C SER A 748 20.97 -46.03 11.79
N VAL A 749 20.94 -44.97 10.98
CA VAL A 749 21.46 -44.94 9.60
C VAL A 749 22.43 -43.77 9.52
N ARG A 750 23.62 -43.95 8.92
CA ARG A 750 24.60 -42.86 8.80
C ARG A 750 24.21 -41.99 7.61
N CYS A 751 24.28 -40.66 7.75
CA CYS A 751 23.96 -39.74 6.65
C CYS A 751 24.78 -40.02 5.38
N GLN A 752 26.04 -40.42 5.56
CA GLN A 752 26.99 -40.81 4.49
C GLN A 752 26.43 -41.88 3.53
N ASP A 753 25.57 -42.79 4.02
CA ASP A 753 24.96 -43.84 3.21
C ASP A 753 23.81 -43.28 2.34
N ILE A 754 23.07 -42.29 2.86
CA ILE A 754 21.99 -41.59 2.16
C ILE A 754 22.54 -40.64 1.11
N ASP A 755 23.57 -39.85 1.46
CA ASP A 755 24.27 -38.93 0.53
C ASP A 755 24.79 -39.69 -0.70
N SER A 756 25.39 -40.86 -0.47
CA SER A 756 25.89 -41.75 -1.53
C SER A 756 24.77 -42.34 -2.38
N PHE A 757 23.67 -42.79 -1.76
CA PHE A 757 22.54 -43.40 -2.45
C PHE A 757 21.77 -42.40 -3.33
N ILE A 758 21.52 -41.17 -2.85
CA ILE A 758 20.82 -40.15 -3.62
C ILE A 758 21.67 -39.67 -4.79
N MET A 759 22.95 -39.34 -4.56
CA MET A 759 23.83 -38.86 -5.64
C MET A 759 24.02 -39.91 -6.75
N ALA A 760 24.21 -41.18 -6.39
CA ALA A 760 24.45 -42.25 -7.37
C ALA A 760 23.23 -42.67 -8.20
N ASN A 761 22.00 -42.44 -7.70
CA ASN A 761 20.77 -42.83 -8.42
C ASN A 761 20.06 -41.66 -9.10
N CYS A 762 20.12 -40.44 -8.53
CA CYS A 762 19.42 -39.28 -9.08
C CYS A 762 20.21 -38.53 -10.17
N ILE A 763 21.54 -38.69 -10.24
CA ILE A 763 22.40 -37.91 -11.12
C ILE A 763 23.27 -38.82 -12.00
N GLN A 764 22.68 -39.32 -13.11
CA GLN A 764 23.47 -39.92 -14.20
C GLN A 764 24.08 -38.86 -15.14
N ASP A 765 23.64 -37.60 -15.04
CA ASP A 765 24.22 -36.48 -15.79
C ASP A 765 25.37 -35.78 -15.03
N SER A 766 26.59 -36.04 -15.49
CA SER A 766 27.83 -35.40 -15.04
C SER A 766 27.83 -33.85 -15.10
N LYS A 767 26.95 -33.23 -15.89
CA LYS A 767 26.88 -31.79 -16.08
C LYS A 767 26.07 -31.12 -14.97
N GLY A 768 24.87 -31.62 -14.67
CA GLY A 768 24.08 -31.22 -13.50
C GLY A 768 24.83 -31.47 -12.18
N GLU A 769 25.57 -32.58 -12.08
CA GLU A 769 26.44 -32.87 -10.93
C GLU A 769 27.50 -31.77 -10.71
N ARG A 770 28.17 -31.36 -11.80
CA ARG A 770 29.20 -30.32 -11.78
C ARG A 770 28.61 -28.95 -11.41
N MET A 771 27.46 -28.59 -12.00
CA MET A 771 26.79 -27.32 -11.70
C MET A 771 26.41 -27.16 -10.22
N LEU A 772 26.03 -28.26 -9.55
CA LEU A 772 25.80 -28.28 -8.10
C LEU A 772 27.11 -28.13 -7.33
N LYS A 773 28.10 -29.00 -7.61
CA LYS A 773 29.37 -29.07 -6.86
C LYS A 773 30.21 -27.80 -6.93
N GLU A 774 30.13 -27.04 -8.02
CA GLU A 774 30.86 -25.78 -8.20
C GLU A 774 30.18 -24.56 -7.56
N ARG A 775 28.88 -24.63 -7.19
CA ARG A 775 28.06 -23.42 -6.92
C ARG A 775 27.12 -23.48 -5.71
N ALA A 776 26.89 -24.65 -5.13
CA ALA A 776 25.95 -24.82 -4.01
C ALA A 776 26.62 -25.43 -2.78
N SER A 777 26.23 -24.97 -1.59
CA SER A 777 26.62 -25.62 -0.33
C SER A 777 25.93 -26.99 -0.20
N PRO A 778 26.49 -27.97 0.54
CA PRO A 778 25.91 -29.32 0.64
C PRO A 778 24.43 -29.34 1.07
N ASN A 779 24.05 -28.46 2.00
CA ASN A 779 22.66 -28.33 2.46
C ASN A 779 21.72 -27.80 1.37
N LEU A 780 22.20 -26.90 0.50
CA LEU A 780 21.46 -26.42 -0.66
C LEU A 780 21.37 -27.49 -1.76
N VAL A 781 22.42 -28.30 -1.95
CA VAL A 781 22.39 -29.46 -2.86
C VAL A 781 21.32 -30.47 -2.42
N LEU A 782 21.29 -30.83 -1.13
CA LEU A 782 20.27 -31.74 -0.59
C LEU A 782 18.85 -31.17 -0.76
N PHE A 783 18.65 -29.88 -0.50
CA PHE A 783 17.35 -29.22 -0.71
C PHE A 783 16.91 -29.26 -2.19
N ILE A 784 17.81 -28.93 -3.12
CA ILE A 784 17.53 -28.94 -4.57
C ILE A 784 17.19 -30.36 -5.05
N LEU A 785 17.88 -31.38 -4.56
CA LEU A 785 17.60 -32.78 -4.92
C LEU A 785 16.28 -33.27 -4.31
N GLN A 786 15.95 -32.88 -3.09
CA GLN A 786 14.66 -33.22 -2.47
C GLN A 786 13.48 -32.57 -3.21
N ASP A 787 13.60 -31.29 -3.59
CA ASP A 787 12.58 -30.58 -4.36
C ASP A 787 12.52 -31.11 -5.81
N TYR A 788 13.64 -31.54 -6.41
CA TYR A 788 13.62 -32.21 -7.72
C TYR A 788 12.87 -33.54 -7.70
N VAL A 789 13.09 -34.39 -6.69
CA VAL A 789 12.36 -35.66 -6.54
C VAL A 789 10.86 -35.39 -6.37
N TRP A 790 10.49 -34.42 -5.53
CA TRP A 790 9.10 -34.00 -5.35
C TRP A 790 8.44 -33.40 -6.61
N ASN A 791 9.22 -32.76 -7.49
CA ASN A 791 8.72 -32.26 -8.77
C ASN A 791 8.70 -33.31 -9.88
N THR A 792 9.59 -34.32 -9.88
CA THR A 792 9.53 -35.45 -10.83
C THR A 792 8.38 -36.41 -10.53
N GLU A 793 7.91 -36.53 -9.28
CA GLU A 793 6.60 -37.15 -8.98
C GLU A 793 5.41 -36.45 -9.68
N ARG A 794 5.57 -35.18 -10.07
CA ARG A 794 4.53 -34.37 -10.74
C ARG A 794 4.75 -34.23 -12.24
N GLN A 795 6.00 -34.26 -12.70
CA GLN A 795 6.43 -34.12 -14.09
C GLN A 795 7.62 -35.07 -14.35
N PRO A 796 7.37 -36.37 -14.58
CA PRO A 796 8.43 -37.39 -14.63
C PRO A 796 9.37 -37.25 -15.83
N ASP A 797 8.96 -36.52 -16.88
CA ASP A 797 9.73 -36.32 -18.11
C ASP A 797 10.69 -35.11 -18.05
N VAL A 798 10.83 -34.44 -16.90
CA VAL A 798 11.68 -33.24 -16.75
C VAL A 798 13.09 -33.63 -16.34
N GLU A 799 14.04 -33.54 -17.27
CA GLU A 799 15.47 -33.75 -17.02
C GLU A 799 16.02 -32.80 -15.94
N PHE A 800 16.97 -33.30 -15.13
CA PHE A 800 17.56 -32.55 -14.03
C PHE A 800 18.23 -31.22 -14.46
N GLU A 801 18.91 -31.17 -15.61
CA GLU A 801 19.46 -29.91 -16.13
C GLU A 801 18.35 -28.89 -16.43
N THR A 802 17.24 -29.33 -17.02
CA THR A 802 16.09 -28.46 -17.32
C THR A 802 15.47 -27.93 -16.03
N TYR A 803 15.31 -28.79 -15.02
CA TYR A 803 14.84 -28.39 -13.68
C TYR A 803 15.78 -27.36 -13.03
N LEU A 804 17.08 -27.64 -13.00
CA LEU A 804 18.08 -26.76 -12.39
C LEU A 804 18.15 -25.40 -13.12
N GLY A 805 18.01 -25.40 -14.45
CA GLY A 805 17.91 -24.19 -15.27
C GLY A 805 16.66 -23.36 -14.98
N ASP A 806 15.49 -23.99 -14.83
CA ASP A 806 14.25 -23.31 -14.46
C ASP A 806 14.28 -22.78 -13.01
N LEU A 807 14.98 -23.45 -12.10
CA LEU A 807 15.22 -23.01 -10.72
C LEU A 807 16.17 -21.80 -10.66
N LEU A 808 17.29 -21.84 -11.40
CA LEU A 808 18.25 -20.72 -11.50
C LEU A 808 17.65 -19.50 -12.22
N LEU A 809 16.64 -19.69 -13.07
CA LEU A 809 15.89 -18.61 -13.72
C LEU A 809 14.70 -18.11 -12.90
N ALA A 810 14.35 -18.73 -11.78
CA ALA A 810 13.23 -18.31 -10.94
C ALA A 810 13.43 -16.89 -10.36
N PRO A 811 12.39 -16.03 -10.38
CA PRO A 811 12.43 -14.76 -9.66
C PRO A 811 12.31 -15.02 -8.15
N SER A 812 13.01 -14.25 -7.32
CA SER A 812 13.06 -14.54 -5.89
C SER A 812 11.71 -14.26 -5.19
N PRO A 813 11.39 -14.90 -4.05
CA PRO A 813 10.17 -14.59 -3.31
C PRO A 813 10.07 -13.13 -2.85
N ALA A 814 11.18 -12.39 -2.76
CA ALA A 814 11.18 -10.94 -2.56
C ALA A 814 10.86 -10.18 -3.85
N GLU A 815 11.51 -10.53 -4.96
CA GLU A 815 11.31 -9.93 -6.29
C GLU A 815 9.87 -10.10 -6.80
N ILE A 816 9.27 -11.28 -6.62
CA ILE A 816 7.86 -11.53 -6.95
C ILE A 816 6.94 -10.62 -6.11
N ARG A 817 7.24 -10.42 -4.82
CA ARG A 817 6.45 -9.52 -3.95
C ARG A 817 6.58 -8.06 -4.39
N PHE A 818 7.79 -7.61 -4.71
CA PHE A 818 8.05 -6.28 -5.23
C PHE A 818 7.31 -6.04 -6.55
N TYR A 819 7.39 -6.98 -7.49
CA TYR A 819 6.74 -6.89 -8.80
C TYR A 819 5.22 -6.80 -8.70
N LEU A 820 4.59 -7.69 -7.92
CA LEU A 820 3.13 -7.68 -7.72
C LEU A 820 2.67 -6.37 -7.06
N SER A 821 3.42 -5.89 -6.06
CA SER A 821 3.16 -4.61 -5.39
C SER A 821 3.28 -3.42 -6.36
N ALA A 822 4.35 -3.36 -7.16
CA ALA A 822 4.63 -2.26 -8.09
C ALA A 822 3.57 -2.12 -9.20
N TRP A 823 2.92 -3.21 -9.59
CA TRP A 823 1.79 -3.20 -10.54
C TRP A 823 0.41 -3.10 -9.88
N GLY A 824 0.31 -3.13 -8.55
CA GLY A 824 -0.97 -3.14 -7.83
C GLY A 824 -1.77 -4.44 -8.03
N ILE A 825 -1.08 -5.57 -8.18
CA ILE A 825 -1.69 -6.90 -8.34
C ILE A 825 -1.86 -7.49 -6.93
N ASP A 826 -3.09 -7.45 -6.41
CA ASP A 826 -3.46 -7.89 -5.06
C ASP A 826 -4.47 -9.06 -5.04
N ASP A 827 -5.03 -9.46 -6.19
CA ASP A 827 -5.96 -10.59 -6.29
C ASP A 827 -5.26 -11.90 -5.88
N ARG A 828 -5.70 -12.44 -4.75
CA ARG A 828 -5.12 -13.65 -4.12
C ARG A 828 -5.15 -14.86 -5.03
N GLU A 829 -6.16 -15.01 -5.89
CA GLU A 829 -6.29 -16.17 -6.79
C GLU A 829 -5.40 -15.99 -8.02
N VAL A 830 -5.26 -14.78 -8.56
CA VAL A 830 -4.28 -14.49 -9.61
C VAL A 830 -2.84 -14.68 -9.10
N ILE A 831 -2.54 -14.23 -7.88
CA ILE A 831 -1.24 -14.44 -7.22
C ILE A 831 -1.01 -15.93 -6.95
N ARG A 832 -2.03 -16.68 -6.52
CA ARG A 832 -1.94 -18.14 -6.38
C ARG A 832 -1.64 -18.80 -7.73
N GLN A 833 -2.35 -18.42 -8.78
CA GLN A 833 -2.15 -18.96 -10.12
C GLN A 833 -0.70 -18.75 -10.58
N PHE A 834 -0.24 -17.50 -10.53
CA PHE A 834 1.13 -17.11 -10.91
C PHE A 834 2.21 -17.87 -10.13
N LYS A 835 2.05 -18.04 -8.80
CA LYS A 835 3.06 -18.69 -7.96
C LYS A 835 3.04 -20.21 -7.95
N SER A 836 1.90 -20.85 -8.27
CA SER A 836 1.73 -22.31 -8.13
C SER A 836 1.52 -23.07 -9.44
N GLU A 837 1.14 -22.40 -10.52
CA GLU A 837 0.92 -23.04 -11.83
C GLU A 837 2.03 -22.70 -12.86
N ALA A 838 2.82 -21.63 -12.65
CA ALA A 838 3.92 -21.24 -13.54
C ALA A 838 5.29 -21.71 -13.01
N THR A 839 6.14 -22.25 -13.89
CA THR A 839 7.55 -22.58 -13.55
C THR A 839 8.38 -21.31 -13.31
N GLY A 840 9.54 -21.42 -12.66
CA GLY A 840 10.40 -20.25 -12.37
C GLY A 840 10.76 -19.42 -13.62
N LYS A 841 11.10 -20.09 -14.72
CA LYS A 841 11.35 -19.48 -16.03
C LYS A 841 10.10 -18.82 -16.63
N GLN A 842 8.93 -19.45 -16.50
CA GLN A 842 7.66 -18.85 -16.94
C GLN A 842 7.29 -17.63 -16.11
N GLN A 843 7.50 -17.66 -14.78
CA GLN A 843 7.29 -16.52 -13.89
C GLN A 843 8.16 -15.33 -14.31
N ARG A 844 9.45 -15.57 -14.61
CA ARG A 844 10.35 -14.53 -15.13
C ARG A 844 9.95 -14.04 -16.52
N GLU A 845 9.61 -14.91 -17.49
CA GLU A 845 9.15 -14.47 -18.81
C GLU A 845 7.85 -13.63 -18.70
N MET A 846 6.96 -13.99 -17.79
CA MET A 846 5.75 -13.21 -17.50
C MET A 846 6.06 -11.85 -16.90
N MET A 847 6.96 -11.78 -15.92
CA MET A 847 7.39 -10.52 -15.30
C MET A 847 8.07 -9.58 -16.30
N ASP A 848 8.96 -10.11 -17.15
CA ASP A 848 9.69 -9.35 -18.18
C ASP A 848 8.80 -8.87 -19.34
N SER A 849 7.66 -9.54 -19.62
CA SER A 849 6.83 -9.25 -20.80
C SER A 849 5.42 -8.70 -20.51
N PHE A 850 4.95 -8.68 -19.27
CA PHE A 850 3.71 -8.01 -18.89
C PHE A 850 3.91 -6.49 -18.73
N CYS A 851 3.58 -5.76 -19.78
CA CYS A 851 3.57 -4.29 -19.83
C CYS A 851 2.20 -3.79 -20.32
N PRO A 852 1.16 -3.74 -19.46
CA PRO A 852 -0.17 -3.27 -19.86
C PRO A 852 -0.11 -1.80 -20.33
N ARG A 853 -0.62 -1.54 -21.53
CA ARG A 853 -0.61 -0.20 -22.16
C ARG A 853 -1.68 0.75 -21.62
N ASP A 854 -2.68 0.21 -20.94
CA ASP A 854 -3.85 0.94 -20.45
C ASP A 854 -4.09 0.55 -18.99
N THR A 855 -3.79 1.48 -18.08
CA THR A 855 -3.98 1.30 -16.63
C THR A 855 -5.36 1.80 -16.15
N VAL A 856 -6.29 2.08 -17.06
CA VAL A 856 -7.70 2.41 -16.73
C VAL A 856 -8.53 1.12 -16.58
N SER A 857 -8.07 0.02 -17.18
CA SER A 857 -8.60 -1.33 -16.94
C SER A 857 -8.03 -1.93 -15.65
N ASP A 858 -8.82 -2.79 -14.99
CA ASP A 858 -8.39 -3.54 -13.79
C ASP A 858 -7.13 -4.40 -14.08
N VAL A 859 -6.05 -4.11 -13.36
CA VAL A 859 -4.75 -4.76 -13.55
C VAL A 859 -4.78 -6.22 -13.09
N ASN A 860 -5.58 -6.58 -12.09
CA ASN A 860 -5.76 -7.98 -11.67
C ASN A 860 -6.40 -8.81 -12.80
N SER A 861 -7.51 -8.32 -13.38
CA SER A 861 -8.14 -8.95 -14.55
C SER A 861 -7.20 -9.03 -15.77
N MET A 862 -6.35 -8.03 -16.00
CA MET A 862 -5.37 -8.07 -17.11
C MET A 862 -4.26 -9.09 -16.84
N PHE A 863 -3.67 -9.08 -15.65
CA PHE A 863 -2.59 -9.99 -15.29
C PHE A 863 -3.08 -11.44 -15.21
N GLY A 864 -4.24 -11.70 -14.59
CA GLY A 864 -4.84 -13.04 -14.55
C GLY A 864 -5.13 -13.62 -15.95
N ARG A 865 -5.64 -12.79 -16.88
CA ARG A 865 -5.80 -13.20 -18.28
C ARG A 865 -4.46 -13.47 -18.97
N PHE A 866 -3.44 -12.65 -18.70
CA PHE A 866 -2.11 -12.82 -19.27
C PHE A 866 -1.42 -14.10 -18.74
N VAL A 867 -1.41 -14.31 -17.43
CA VAL A 867 -0.93 -15.52 -16.75
C VAL A 867 -1.64 -16.75 -17.32
N SER A 868 -2.97 -16.77 -17.32
CA SER A 868 -3.75 -17.86 -17.93
C SER A 868 -3.46 -18.06 -19.43
N SER A 869 -3.14 -17.00 -20.19
CA SER A 869 -2.76 -17.11 -21.60
C SER A 869 -1.33 -17.62 -21.82
N ARG A 870 -0.44 -17.50 -20.82
CA ARG A 870 0.91 -18.07 -20.86
C ARG A 870 0.92 -19.52 -20.37
N LEU A 871 0.20 -19.82 -19.29
CA LEU A 871 0.04 -21.17 -18.72
C LEU A 871 -0.61 -22.18 -19.67
N ARG A 872 -1.58 -21.74 -20.49
CA ARG A 872 -2.18 -22.57 -21.55
C ARG A 872 -1.21 -22.88 -22.71
N GLY A 873 0.00 -22.32 -22.66
CA GLY A 873 1.05 -22.47 -23.66
C GLY A 873 0.72 -21.82 -25.00
N LYS A 874 1.71 -21.79 -25.90
CA LYS A 874 1.45 -21.68 -27.34
C LYS A 874 0.98 -23.03 -27.87
N GLY A 875 -0.21 -23.46 -27.44
CA GLY A 875 -0.97 -24.46 -28.21
C GLY A 875 -1.05 -23.97 -29.65
N ARG A 876 -0.68 -24.82 -30.62
CA ARG A 876 -0.45 -24.38 -32.00
C ARG A 876 -1.70 -23.69 -32.54
N TYR A 877 -1.56 -22.45 -32.97
CA TYR A 877 -2.36 -21.97 -34.09
C TYR A 877 -1.80 -22.69 -35.33
N ASP A 878 -2.29 -23.90 -35.57
CA ASP A 878 -2.08 -24.57 -36.85
C ASP A 878 -2.70 -23.68 -37.94
N ASP A 879 -1.94 -23.38 -38.99
CA ASP A 879 -2.24 -22.38 -40.03
C ASP A 879 -3.34 -22.86 -41.01
N SER A 880 -4.47 -23.23 -40.43
CA SER A 880 -5.55 -24.01 -41.03
C SER A 880 -6.74 -23.13 -41.42
N GLY A 881 -6.44 -22.04 -42.13
CA GLY A 881 -7.40 -21.31 -42.97
C GLY A 881 -8.32 -20.33 -42.24
N TYR A 882 -8.18 -19.05 -42.61
CA TYR A 882 -9.18 -18.02 -42.35
C TYR A 882 -10.46 -18.27 -43.17
N GLY A 883 -11.29 -19.21 -42.72
CA GLY A 883 -12.60 -19.50 -43.28
C GLY A 883 -13.53 -18.28 -43.18
N LYS A 884 -13.68 -17.54 -44.28
CA LYS A 884 -14.60 -16.40 -44.42
C LYS A 884 -16.03 -16.85 -44.08
N ARG A 885 -16.47 -16.61 -42.84
CA ARG A 885 -17.87 -16.80 -42.43
C ARG A 885 -18.73 -15.72 -43.10
N GLY A 886 -19.29 -16.07 -44.25
CA GLY A 886 -20.13 -15.16 -45.04
C GLY A 886 -21.33 -14.65 -44.26
N LYS A 887 -21.70 -13.39 -44.48
CA LYS A 887 -22.95 -12.82 -43.95
C LYS A 887 -24.14 -13.50 -44.62
N GLY A 888 -24.80 -14.42 -43.91
CA GLY A 888 -26.10 -14.94 -44.33
C GLY A 888 -27.14 -13.81 -44.31
N GLY A 889 -27.53 -13.33 -45.49
CA GLY A 889 -28.67 -12.43 -45.63
C GLY A 889 -29.97 -13.19 -45.35
N LYS A 890 -30.89 -12.59 -44.59
CA LYS A 890 -32.25 -13.11 -44.45
C LYS A 890 -33.09 -12.70 -45.67
N ARG A 891 -33.80 -13.68 -46.22
CA ARG A 891 -35.19 -13.47 -46.66
C ARG A 891 -36.10 -13.61 -45.45
#